data_AF-A0A1B9G706-F1
#
_entry.id   AF-A0A1B9G706-F1
#
_cell.length_a   1.000
_cell.length_b   1.000
_cell.length_c   1.000
_cell.angle_alpha   90.00
_cell.angle_beta   90.00
_cell.angle_gamma   90.00
#
_symmetry.space_group_name_H-M   'P 1'
#
loop_
_entity.id
_entity.type
_entity.pdbx_description
1 polymer ?
#
loop_
_entity_poly.entity_id
_entity_poly.type
_entity_poly.pdbx_seq_one_letter_code
_entity_poly.pdbx_strand_id
1 'polypeptide(L)'
;MPSKSRPRPGPITISSPIPRSPDGLLSTPTTGHRSYPSPGGYRSPRTPTRGGKKSKARVHDEYDLSPTHAYLEQFDSYPSSPDPSHMPIQTPSPMDSPALATEKDPVFGQNQYSSNHYLAPTLHPHGERNKPFPTASKKRRSNCIPTNPTKRKLLFFGVPILLVVIAGIAVGVVVGTQKKPGSSSSSGSGSSGTTKGSTGNSNNNGNSQTTWNQYIKPSSGGDGDMVTTDLGAQFKYVNKFGGHWAQNPYDPYSVSGKAQSWTPSLLEEWVWGTHIARGVNLGGWLVTEPFIVPGLYEQYQTSTPQAVDEYTLSQAMGQDLAAKMEEHYKTFITEEDFAAIASAGLNFVRIPLGFWAVDTIEGEPYLPKVSWTYFLKAIGWARKYGIRIFADFHALPGSQNGWNHSGKSGSVNWMYGVMGIANAQRSLETIRTITEFISQDGITEVVPLLGLVNEVMAKTVGRDVMEKFYYQAYKTVRDVTGYGTGKGPTIFLHEGFLGVAAWEGFLNGADRIGLDQHPYLAFGGVNTAPHSEQAKTPCTWGGGTNDSMTNFGLIMGGEWSNAINDCGLWLNGVGSTPSYSLAGNNCDEYDEWMNWSDDFKKGVLSYTMANMDALQNFFFWTWKIGNSTVKGYPTSPQWHYRLGWEQGWMPKDPRAAGGYCKTLGIGGNQFAGTYPASATGSFANGTPTIAATQLASHTLWPPPTLGPSFAVDQVSLLPTLTQTGSIVVLPTPSHPSNATNIGDGWANAQDTVGAWTRVQGCEYPDQYDAVNATVPTAVCTGSPGRKRDLFPSPTGV
;
A
#
# COMPACT_ATOMS: atom_id res chain seq x y z
N MET A 1 61.78 -23.46 15.66
CA MET A 1 62.01 -24.89 15.35
C MET A 1 61.00 -25.73 16.14
N PRO A 2 60.52 -26.89 15.65
CA PRO A 2 60.75 -27.52 14.34
C PRO A 2 59.49 -27.42 13.43
N SER A 3 59.56 -27.06 12.15
CA SER A 3 60.13 -27.77 10.98
C SER A 3 59.36 -29.04 10.60
N LYS A 4 58.59 -28.98 9.49
CA LYS A 4 58.50 -29.95 8.37
C LYS A 4 57.41 -29.48 7.39
N SER A 5 57.78 -28.77 6.31
CA SER A 5 58.16 -29.27 4.97
C SER A 5 56.97 -29.37 3.99
N ARG A 6 56.87 -28.37 3.10
CA ARG A 6 56.13 -28.43 1.82
C ARG A 6 56.74 -29.50 0.90
N PRO A 7 55.98 -29.95 -0.10
CA PRO A 7 56.50 -30.00 -1.47
C PRO A 7 55.69 -29.14 -2.45
N ARG A 8 56.41 -28.63 -3.45
CA ARG A 8 55.93 -27.89 -4.63
C ARG A 8 55.76 -28.85 -5.84
N PRO A 9 55.19 -28.39 -6.97
CA PRO A 9 54.43 -29.20 -7.92
C PRO A 9 55.28 -29.77 -9.08
N GLY A 10 54.72 -30.76 -9.78
CA GLY A 10 55.24 -31.30 -11.04
C GLY A 10 54.12 -31.47 -12.09
N PRO A 11 54.47 -31.52 -13.40
CA PRO A 11 53.60 -31.10 -14.51
C PRO A 11 52.91 -32.28 -15.20
N ILE A 12 51.73 -32.05 -15.81
CA ILE A 12 51.16 -32.97 -16.79
C ILE A 12 50.63 -32.18 -17.99
N THR A 13 51.18 -32.51 -19.15
CA THR A 13 50.88 -32.04 -20.51
C THR A 13 49.77 -32.86 -21.19
N ILE A 14 48.89 -32.13 -21.88
CA ILE A 14 48.33 -32.33 -23.24
C ILE A 14 47.74 -33.71 -23.63
N SER A 15 46.43 -33.70 -23.96
CA SER A 15 45.91 -34.31 -25.20
C SER A 15 44.49 -33.79 -25.54
N SER A 16 44.36 -33.05 -26.64
CA SER A 16 43.08 -32.81 -27.35
C SER A 16 42.69 -34.04 -28.19
N PRO A 17 41.44 -34.10 -28.69
CA PRO A 17 41.26 -33.72 -30.10
C PRO A 17 39.97 -32.95 -30.44
N ILE A 18 40.11 -32.15 -31.49
CA ILE A 18 39.11 -31.41 -32.28
C ILE A 18 38.50 -32.34 -33.34
N PRO A 19 37.25 -32.11 -33.80
CA PRO A 19 36.90 -32.35 -35.20
C PRO A 19 36.69 -31.05 -35.98
N ARG A 20 37.40 -30.94 -37.11
CA ARG A 20 37.25 -29.89 -38.14
C ARG A 20 36.04 -30.16 -39.02
N SER A 21 35.41 -29.07 -39.46
CA SER A 21 34.57 -28.98 -40.66
C SER A 21 35.44 -28.79 -41.91
N PRO A 22 35.07 -29.30 -43.10
CA PRO A 22 35.71 -28.93 -44.36
C PRO A 22 34.93 -27.84 -45.12
N ASP A 23 35.71 -26.83 -45.54
CA ASP A 23 35.70 -26.12 -46.83
C ASP A 23 34.41 -25.38 -47.26
N GLY A 24 34.38 -24.09 -47.59
CA GLY A 24 35.42 -23.18 -48.06
C GLY A 24 35.01 -22.64 -49.44
N LEU A 25 34.86 -21.32 -49.59
CA LEU A 25 35.38 -20.53 -50.73
C LEU A 25 34.92 -19.05 -50.70
N LEU A 26 35.85 -18.21 -51.16
CA LEU A 26 35.87 -16.76 -51.17
C LEU A 26 34.98 -16.13 -52.26
N SER A 27 34.45 -14.93 -52.01
CA SER A 27 34.63 -13.75 -52.90
C SER A 27 34.07 -12.46 -52.27
N THR A 28 34.80 -11.37 -52.47
CA THR A 28 34.44 -9.94 -52.29
C THR A 28 34.74 -9.23 -53.64
N PRO A 29 34.54 -7.91 -53.85
CA PRO A 29 33.49 -6.96 -53.44
C PRO A 29 32.97 -6.09 -54.63
N THR A 30 31.92 -5.27 -54.45
CA THR A 30 31.67 -4.01 -55.21
C THR A 30 30.65 -3.15 -54.42
N THR A 31 31.06 -2.05 -53.77
CA THR A 31 31.00 -0.63 -54.19
C THR A 31 29.63 -0.11 -54.72
N GLY A 32 29.08 0.89 -54.03
CA GLY A 32 27.91 1.66 -54.47
C GLY A 32 27.60 2.83 -53.53
N HIS A 33 28.15 4.00 -53.86
CA HIS A 33 28.12 5.28 -53.15
C HIS A 33 26.77 6.03 -53.19
N ARG A 34 26.72 7.08 -52.33
CA ARG A 34 25.91 8.34 -52.33
C ARG A 34 24.53 8.29 -51.69
N SER A 35 24.01 9.35 -51.06
CA SER A 35 24.52 10.57 -50.39
C SER A 35 23.27 11.36 -49.99
N TYR A 36 23.24 11.91 -48.78
CA TYR A 36 22.26 12.93 -48.33
C TYR A 36 22.26 14.18 -49.24
N PRO A 37 21.18 14.99 -49.20
CA PRO A 37 21.28 16.23 -48.42
C PRO A 37 19.99 16.66 -47.66
N SER A 38 20.22 17.31 -46.52
CA SER A 38 19.34 18.28 -45.81
C SER A 38 19.75 19.71 -46.26
N PRO A 39 19.26 20.86 -45.71
CA PRO A 39 18.02 21.22 -44.99
C PRO A 39 17.42 22.61 -45.39
N GLY A 40 16.33 23.05 -44.73
CA GLY A 40 15.91 24.47 -44.60
C GLY A 40 14.41 24.71 -44.85
N GLY A 41 13.65 25.56 -44.15
CA GLY A 41 13.87 26.49 -43.05
C GLY A 41 12.57 27.26 -42.74
N TYR A 42 12.42 27.73 -41.49
CA TYR A 42 11.61 28.86 -40.98
C TYR A 42 10.26 29.29 -41.62
N ARG A 43 9.16 29.27 -40.83
CA ARG A 43 8.40 30.46 -40.35
C ARG A 43 7.04 30.08 -39.73
N SER A 44 6.75 30.61 -38.55
CA SER A 44 5.40 30.97 -38.05
C SER A 44 5.18 32.46 -38.39
N PRO A 45 3.95 33.06 -38.49
CA PRO A 45 2.99 33.12 -37.38
C PRO A 45 1.47 33.28 -37.75
N ARG A 46 0.64 33.39 -36.68
CA ARG A 46 -0.67 34.07 -36.54
C ARG A 46 -1.99 33.30 -36.73
N THR A 47 -2.74 33.25 -35.63
CA THR A 47 -4.21 33.30 -35.48
C THR A 47 -4.79 34.62 -36.04
N PRO A 48 -6.08 34.67 -36.49
CA PRO A 48 -7.18 35.00 -35.58
C PRO A 48 -8.62 34.46 -35.90
N THR A 49 -9.44 34.42 -34.85
CA THR A 49 -10.91 34.68 -34.75
C THR A 49 -11.99 33.78 -35.38
N ARG A 50 -12.80 33.19 -34.47
CA ARG A 50 -14.28 33.25 -34.29
C ARG A 50 -15.20 33.20 -35.54
N GLY A 51 -16.09 32.20 -35.57
CA GLY A 51 -17.32 32.23 -36.37
C GLY A 51 -18.00 30.86 -36.49
N GLY A 52 -19.09 30.65 -35.75
CA GLY A 52 -19.89 29.42 -35.84
C GLY A 52 -20.74 29.35 -37.11
N LYS A 53 -21.01 28.12 -37.57
CA LYS A 53 -22.29 27.71 -38.17
C LYS A 53 -22.35 26.18 -38.28
N LYS A 54 -23.51 25.66 -37.86
CA LYS A 54 -23.98 24.28 -38.01
C LYS A 54 -23.95 23.87 -39.49
N SER A 55 -23.52 22.64 -39.82
CA SER A 55 -24.36 21.66 -40.52
C SER A 55 -23.64 20.34 -40.81
N LYS A 56 -24.42 19.27 -40.65
CA LYS A 56 -24.40 17.94 -41.29
C LYS A 56 -23.36 16.90 -40.82
N ALA A 57 -23.94 15.94 -40.11
CA ALA A 57 -23.43 14.62 -39.78
C ALA A 57 -22.86 13.88 -41.00
N ARG A 58 -21.69 13.28 -40.79
CA ARG A 58 -21.15 12.21 -41.61
C ARG A 58 -21.24 10.93 -40.80
N VAL A 59 -22.00 9.98 -41.33
CA VAL A 59 -22.05 8.58 -40.90
C VAL A 59 -20.64 8.01 -41.02
N HIS A 60 -20.14 7.43 -39.94
CA HIS A 60 -19.00 6.50 -39.94
C HIS A 60 -19.36 5.31 -39.07
N ASP A 61 -18.96 4.16 -39.59
CA ASP A 61 -19.45 2.83 -39.27
C ASP A 61 -19.18 2.39 -37.83
N GLU A 62 -20.16 1.68 -37.27
CA GLU A 62 -20.06 0.92 -36.02
C GLU A 62 -18.93 -0.11 -36.11
N TYR A 63 -17.91 0.05 -35.27
CA TYR A 63 -17.09 -1.06 -34.82
C TYR A 63 -17.62 -1.49 -33.45
N ASP A 64 -18.47 -2.52 -33.47
CA ASP A 64 -18.87 -3.31 -32.31
C ASP A 64 -17.63 -4.03 -31.76
N LEU A 65 -17.15 -3.57 -30.60
CA LEU A 65 -16.12 -4.23 -29.80
C LEU A 65 -16.71 -4.59 -28.45
N SER A 66 -17.63 -5.55 -28.47
CA SER A 66 -18.04 -6.32 -27.29
C SER A 66 -17.16 -7.58 -27.17
N PRO A 67 -16.35 -7.75 -26.10
CA PRO A 67 -15.72 -9.03 -25.80
C PRO A 67 -16.39 -9.70 -24.60
N THR A 68 -17.53 -10.33 -24.85
CA THR A 68 -18.05 -11.43 -24.01
C THR A 68 -18.57 -12.52 -24.94
N HIS A 69 -17.68 -13.45 -25.28
CA HIS A 69 -17.91 -14.87 -25.63
C HIS A 69 -16.86 -15.34 -26.64
N ALA A 70 -15.81 -15.99 -26.15
CA ALA A 70 -15.13 -17.10 -26.83
C ALA A 70 -13.95 -17.52 -25.94
N TYR A 71 -14.09 -18.58 -25.16
CA TYR A 71 -12.99 -19.48 -24.78
C TYR A 71 -13.58 -20.69 -24.05
N LEU A 72 -14.28 -21.53 -24.81
CA LEU A 72 -14.45 -22.95 -24.50
C LEU A 72 -14.33 -23.67 -25.84
N GLU A 73 -13.27 -24.47 -25.97
CA GLU A 73 -13.20 -25.78 -26.64
C GLU A 73 -11.84 -26.03 -27.32
N GLN A 74 -11.09 -26.97 -26.75
CA GLN A 74 -10.45 -28.04 -27.51
C GLN A 74 -10.03 -29.13 -26.50
N PHE A 75 -10.77 -30.23 -26.43
CA PHE A 75 -10.25 -31.60 -26.25
C PHE A 75 -11.38 -32.62 -26.54
N ASP A 76 -11.19 -33.37 -27.63
CA ASP A 76 -11.52 -34.78 -27.92
C ASP A 76 -12.98 -35.31 -28.08
N SER A 77 -13.32 -35.53 -29.36
CA SER A 77 -13.82 -36.77 -30.05
C SER A 77 -15.01 -37.62 -29.55
N TYR A 78 -16.14 -37.51 -30.30
CA TYR A 78 -17.05 -38.56 -30.90
C TYR A 78 -17.68 -39.71 -30.04
N PRO A 79 -18.84 -40.32 -30.44
CA PRO A 79 -20.20 -39.78 -30.63
C PRO A 79 -21.35 -40.70 -30.10
N SER A 80 -22.59 -40.19 -29.98
CA SER A 80 -23.81 -40.79 -30.57
C SER A 80 -25.07 -39.98 -30.25
N SER A 81 -25.85 -39.72 -31.30
CA SER A 81 -27.05 -38.89 -31.46
C SER A 81 -28.36 -39.69 -31.16
N PRO A 82 -29.59 -39.23 -31.51
CA PRO A 82 -30.44 -38.21 -30.85
C PRO A 82 -31.91 -38.71 -30.63
N ASP A 83 -32.81 -37.88 -30.05
CA ASP A 83 -34.09 -37.50 -30.69
C ASP A 83 -34.81 -36.34 -29.93
N PRO A 84 -35.48 -35.37 -30.60
CA PRO A 84 -36.10 -34.19 -30.01
C PRO A 84 -37.65 -34.18 -30.11
N SER A 85 -38.33 -33.34 -29.32
CA SER A 85 -39.65 -32.83 -29.73
C SER A 85 -40.14 -31.59 -28.96
N HIS A 86 -40.41 -30.56 -29.76
CA HIS A 86 -41.51 -29.57 -29.70
C HIS A 86 -41.42 -28.26 -28.87
N MET A 87 -41.43 -27.17 -29.64
CA MET A 87 -41.74 -25.75 -29.36
C MET A 87 -43.26 -25.48 -29.22
N PRO A 88 -43.77 -24.22 -29.28
CA PRO A 88 -43.61 -23.02 -28.41
C PRO A 88 -45.00 -22.40 -28.02
N ILE A 89 -45.07 -21.22 -27.38
CA ILE A 89 -45.88 -20.02 -27.81
C ILE A 89 -46.08 -18.93 -26.71
N GLN A 90 -45.68 -17.71 -27.10
CA GLN A 90 -46.22 -16.33 -26.92
C GLN A 90 -46.44 -15.61 -25.57
N THR A 91 -45.89 -14.39 -25.55
CA THR A 91 -46.15 -13.18 -24.72
C THR A 91 -47.46 -12.45 -25.09
N PRO A 92 -48.03 -11.59 -24.20
CA PRO A 92 -47.86 -10.12 -24.38
C PRO A 92 -47.91 -9.24 -23.08
N SER A 93 -47.44 -7.99 -23.18
CA SER A 93 -47.64 -6.83 -22.24
C SER A 93 -48.76 -5.89 -22.76
N PRO A 94 -49.05 -4.65 -22.23
CA PRO A 94 -48.84 -3.99 -20.91
C PRO A 94 -50.11 -3.22 -20.37
N MET A 95 -49.97 -2.58 -19.19
CA MET A 95 -50.56 -1.29 -18.71
C MET A 95 -51.47 -1.24 -17.46
N ASP A 96 -51.23 -0.14 -16.73
CA ASP A 96 -52.03 0.64 -15.77
C ASP A 96 -52.01 0.34 -14.25
N SER A 97 -51.61 1.39 -13.50
CA SER A 97 -51.78 1.58 -12.05
C SER A 97 -53.06 2.38 -11.75
N PRO A 98 -53.68 2.24 -10.56
CA PRO A 98 -53.73 3.40 -9.65
C PRO A 98 -53.76 3.14 -8.12
N ALA A 99 -53.19 4.11 -7.39
CA ALA A 99 -53.62 4.77 -6.12
C ALA A 99 -53.88 4.04 -4.77
N LEU A 100 -53.12 4.49 -3.76
CA LEU A 100 -53.33 4.71 -2.31
C LEU A 100 -54.54 4.10 -1.55
N ALA A 101 -54.29 3.41 -0.43
CA ALA A 101 -54.38 3.94 0.96
C ALA A 101 -54.43 2.82 2.06
N THR A 102 -53.51 2.93 3.03
CA THR A 102 -53.57 2.60 4.47
C THR A 102 -54.55 1.54 5.02
N GLU A 103 -54.06 0.49 5.69
CA GLU A 103 -54.02 0.35 7.17
C GLU A 103 -53.29 -0.94 7.63
N LYS A 104 -53.01 -1.02 8.94
CA LYS A 104 -51.95 -1.77 9.64
C LYS A 104 -52.26 -3.24 9.99
N ASP A 105 -51.19 -4.07 9.98
CA ASP A 105 -50.74 -5.19 10.86
C ASP A 105 -51.73 -6.31 11.30
N PRO A 106 -51.30 -7.57 11.65
CA PRO A 106 -49.93 -7.99 11.94
C PRO A 106 -49.51 -9.40 11.44
N VAL A 107 -48.20 -9.68 11.55
CA VAL A 107 -47.60 -11.02 11.66
C VAL A 107 -47.54 -11.86 10.35
N PHE A 108 -46.39 -11.75 9.68
CA PHE A 108 -45.88 -12.55 8.54
C PHE A 108 -46.48 -12.29 7.14
N GLY A 109 -45.73 -11.53 6.33
CA GLY A 109 -45.84 -11.51 4.87
C GLY A 109 -44.45 -11.31 4.26
N GLN A 110 -43.81 -12.40 3.81
CA GLN A 110 -42.49 -12.38 3.18
C GLN A 110 -42.54 -11.81 1.76
N ASN A 111 -41.52 -11.04 1.39
CA ASN A 111 -40.99 -11.01 0.04
C ASN A 111 -39.54 -11.54 0.07
N GLN A 112 -39.25 -12.43 -0.86
CA GLN A 112 -37.99 -13.14 -1.01
C GLN A 112 -36.87 -12.17 -1.42
N TYR A 113 -35.87 -12.06 -0.55
CA TYR A 113 -34.42 -11.84 -0.74
C TYR A 113 -33.92 -11.16 0.54
N SER A 114 -33.57 -11.98 1.53
CA SER A 114 -32.97 -11.51 2.78
C SER A 114 -31.46 -11.34 2.57
N SER A 115 -31.03 -10.15 2.16
CA SER A 115 -29.67 -9.66 2.42
C SER A 115 -29.60 -9.23 3.89
N ASN A 116 -29.59 -10.20 4.82
CA ASN A 116 -29.41 -9.96 6.25
C ASN A 116 -28.69 -11.15 6.90
N HIS A 117 -27.40 -11.25 6.63
CA HIS A 117 -26.45 -11.86 7.57
C HIS A 117 -25.30 -10.89 7.77
N TYR A 118 -25.59 -9.80 8.49
CA TYR A 118 -24.55 -9.01 9.14
C TYR A 118 -24.01 -9.83 10.31
N LEU A 119 -22.89 -10.52 10.10
CA LEU A 119 -22.05 -10.97 11.20
C LEU A 119 -21.21 -9.76 11.65
N ALA A 120 -21.78 -8.96 12.55
CA ALA A 120 -20.97 -8.05 13.36
C ALA A 120 -20.07 -8.91 14.27
N PRO A 121 -18.73 -8.75 14.26
CA PRO A 121 -17.88 -9.40 15.24
C PRO A 121 -18.21 -8.82 16.61
N THR A 122 -18.70 -9.65 17.52
CA THR A 122 -18.74 -9.33 18.95
C THR A 122 -17.31 -9.36 19.50
N LEU A 123 -16.55 -8.30 19.23
CA LEU A 123 -15.33 -8.00 19.98
C LEU A 123 -15.74 -7.38 21.32
N HIS A 124 -15.61 -8.16 22.38
CA HIS A 124 -15.71 -7.68 23.76
C HIS A 124 -14.37 -7.02 24.15
N PRO A 125 -14.38 -5.79 24.67
CA PRO A 125 -13.21 -5.21 25.30
C PRO A 125 -12.99 -5.84 26.69
N HIS A 126 -11.72 -6.06 27.01
CA HIS A 126 -11.22 -6.65 28.24
C HIS A 126 -11.89 -6.10 29.51
N GLY A 127 -12.45 -7.00 30.32
CA GLY A 127 -12.92 -6.74 31.68
C GLY A 127 -12.08 -7.51 32.69
N GLU A 128 -11.56 -6.80 33.67
CA GLU A 128 -10.78 -7.26 34.82
C GLU A 128 -11.40 -8.48 35.54
N ARG A 129 -10.55 -9.35 36.12
CA ARG A 129 -10.73 -9.84 37.52
C ARG A 129 -9.54 -10.66 38.02
N ASN A 130 -8.91 -10.13 39.06
CA ASN A 130 -8.09 -10.85 40.04
C ASN A 130 -8.96 -11.80 40.90
N LYS A 131 -8.53 -13.06 41.08
CA LYS A 131 -8.31 -13.77 42.36
C LYS A 131 -7.97 -15.27 42.14
N PRO A 132 -7.27 -15.95 43.08
CA PRO A 132 -6.46 -17.14 42.78
C PRO A 132 -6.98 -18.50 43.32
N PHE A 133 -6.34 -19.57 42.80
CA PHE A 133 -6.21 -20.98 43.28
C PHE A 133 -7.21 -22.05 42.78
N PRO A 134 -6.87 -23.37 42.78
CA PRO A 134 -5.56 -24.04 42.96
C PRO A 134 -5.18 -25.07 41.86
N THR A 135 -3.92 -25.49 41.94
CA THR A 135 -3.20 -26.52 41.17
C THR A 135 -3.88 -27.89 41.11
N ALA A 136 -3.86 -28.54 39.94
CA ALA A 136 -3.82 -29.99 39.81
C ALA A 136 -3.00 -30.42 38.59
N SER A 137 -1.97 -31.21 38.86
CA SER A 137 -1.02 -31.76 37.90
C SER A 137 -1.62 -32.96 37.14
N LYS A 138 -1.26 -33.11 35.86
CA LYS A 138 -1.01 -34.42 35.23
C LYS A 138 -0.20 -34.25 33.94
N LYS A 139 1.05 -34.70 34.01
CA LYS A 139 1.98 -34.86 32.89
C LYS A 139 1.42 -35.85 31.87
N ARG A 140 1.38 -35.49 30.58
CA ARG A 140 1.49 -36.45 29.47
C ARG A 140 2.60 -35.98 28.53
N ARG A 141 3.54 -36.90 28.29
CA ARG A 141 4.75 -36.73 27.50
C ARG A 141 4.41 -36.61 26.01
N SER A 142 5.02 -35.62 25.36
CA SER A 142 5.10 -35.43 23.92
C SER A 142 6.07 -36.45 23.30
N ASN A 143 5.72 -37.00 22.14
CA ASN A 143 6.65 -37.65 21.24
C ASN A 143 6.31 -37.19 19.81
N CYS A 144 7.05 -36.21 19.30
CA CYS A 144 7.05 -35.82 17.89
C CYS A 144 8.52 -35.71 17.43
N ILE A 145 9.05 -36.73 16.73
CA ILE A 145 10.28 -36.60 15.93
C ILE A 145 10.13 -37.46 14.65
N PRO A 146 10.26 -36.89 13.44
CA PRO A 146 10.37 -37.64 12.18
C PRO A 146 11.73 -38.37 12.03
N THR A 147 11.72 -39.57 11.47
CA THR A 147 12.76 -40.60 11.59
C THR A 147 13.83 -40.65 10.48
N ASN A 148 14.06 -39.60 9.67
CA ASN A 148 15.02 -39.70 8.55
C ASN A 148 16.31 -38.85 8.72
N PRO A 149 17.49 -39.46 8.99
CA PRO A 149 18.74 -38.76 9.33
C PRO A 149 19.58 -38.22 8.16
N THR A 150 19.35 -38.63 6.90
CA THR A 150 20.22 -38.25 5.76
C THR A 150 19.88 -36.89 5.15
N LYS A 151 18.60 -36.48 5.12
CA LYS A 151 18.19 -35.13 4.67
C LYS A 151 18.56 -34.02 5.67
N ARG A 152 18.72 -34.38 6.95
CA ARG A 152 19.10 -33.47 8.04
C ARG A 152 20.54 -32.94 7.86
N LYS A 153 21.48 -33.74 7.37
CA LYS A 153 22.88 -33.32 7.24
C LYS A 153 23.14 -32.29 6.13
N LEU A 154 22.38 -32.33 5.04
CA LEU A 154 22.49 -31.32 3.96
C LEU A 154 21.98 -29.95 4.42
N LEU A 155 20.94 -29.92 5.26
CA LEU A 155 20.31 -28.69 5.75
C LEU A 155 21.10 -28.05 6.90
N PHE A 156 21.62 -28.85 7.84
CA PHE A 156 22.34 -28.35 9.02
C PHE A 156 23.81 -27.98 8.76
N PHE A 157 24.46 -28.54 7.72
CA PHE A 157 25.86 -28.23 7.41
C PHE A 157 26.05 -27.55 6.05
N GLY A 158 25.20 -27.82 5.06
CA GLY A 158 25.32 -27.21 3.73
C GLY A 158 24.91 -25.75 3.70
N VAL A 159 23.81 -25.40 4.37
CA VAL A 159 23.25 -24.04 4.36
C VAL A 159 24.09 -23.05 5.17
N PRO A 160 24.59 -23.36 6.38
CA PRO A 160 25.47 -22.44 7.11
C PRO A 160 26.81 -22.21 6.40
N ILE A 161 27.37 -23.23 5.74
CA ILE A 161 28.60 -23.09 4.95
C ILE A 161 28.35 -22.20 3.73
N LEU A 162 27.22 -22.37 3.05
CA LEU A 162 26.84 -21.52 1.92
C LEU A 162 26.60 -20.07 2.37
N LEU A 163 25.97 -19.85 3.53
CA LEU A 163 25.76 -18.52 4.12
C LEU A 163 27.07 -17.87 4.58
N VAL A 164 28.03 -18.62 5.10
CA VAL A 164 29.38 -18.13 5.43
C VAL A 164 30.17 -17.78 4.17
N VAL A 165 30.01 -18.54 3.09
CA VAL A 165 30.62 -18.23 1.78
C VAL A 165 29.99 -16.98 1.17
N ILE A 166 28.66 -16.84 1.21
CA ILE A 166 27.94 -15.66 0.74
C ILE A 166 28.29 -14.43 1.58
N ALA A 167 28.35 -14.56 2.91
CA ALA A 167 28.78 -13.48 3.81
C ALA A 167 30.26 -13.12 3.59
N GLY A 168 31.13 -14.11 3.33
CA GLY A 168 32.54 -13.89 2.99
C GLY A 168 32.72 -13.16 1.65
N ILE A 169 31.86 -13.44 0.67
CA ILE A 169 31.83 -12.72 -0.62
C ILE A 169 31.29 -11.29 -0.42
N ALA A 170 30.21 -11.12 0.36
CA ALA A 170 29.65 -9.80 0.66
C ALA A 170 30.64 -8.90 1.43
N VAL A 171 31.32 -9.45 2.44
CA VAL A 171 32.38 -8.73 3.18
C VAL A 171 33.61 -8.49 2.30
N GLY A 172 33.98 -9.44 1.44
CA GLY A 172 35.08 -9.27 0.48
C GLY A 172 34.83 -8.14 -0.53
N VAL A 173 33.58 -7.94 -0.95
CA VAL A 173 33.16 -6.83 -1.84
C VAL A 173 33.11 -5.49 -1.10
N VAL A 174 32.68 -5.48 0.17
CA VAL A 174 32.66 -4.26 1.00
C VAL A 174 34.08 -3.82 1.41
N VAL A 175 34.99 -4.75 1.68
CA VAL A 175 36.39 -4.43 2.02
C VAL A 175 37.22 -4.12 0.76
N GLY A 176 36.90 -4.73 -0.38
CA GLY A 176 37.57 -4.48 -1.67
C GLY A 176 37.29 -3.10 -2.30
N THR A 177 36.28 -2.37 -1.79
CA THR A 177 35.89 -1.04 -2.29
C THR A 177 36.43 0.12 -1.45
N GLN A 178 37.13 -0.16 -0.34
CA GLN A 178 37.89 0.86 0.39
C GLN A 178 39.32 0.98 -0.15
N LYS A 179 39.52 1.85 -1.16
CA LYS A 179 40.86 2.30 -1.53
C LYS A 179 41.48 3.07 -0.36
N LYS A 180 42.59 2.56 0.18
CA LYS A 180 43.50 3.32 1.06
C LYS A 180 43.99 4.59 0.35
N PRO A 181 44.02 5.76 1.01
CA PRO A 181 44.69 6.93 0.46
C PRO A 181 46.21 6.68 0.46
N GLY A 182 46.83 6.87 -0.69
CA GLY A 182 48.28 6.78 -0.86
C GLY A 182 48.98 7.88 -0.07
N SER A 183 50.00 7.49 0.68
CA SER A 183 50.91 8.38 1.39
C SER A 183 51.80 9.13 0.39
N SER A 184 51.60 10.44 0.24
CA SER A 184 52.63 11.33 -0.30
C SER A 184 53.36 12.01 0.87
N SER A 185 54.63 11.63 1.05
CA SER A 185 55.57 12.26 1.96
C SER A 185 55.97 13.66 1.46
N SER A 186 55.72 14.69 2.26
CA SER A 186 56.50 15.93 2.21
C SER A 186 56.72 16.46 3.62
N SER A 187 58.01 16.49 3.97
CA SER A 187 58.65 16.99 5.17
C SER A 187 58.37 18.47 5.45
N GLY A 188 58.15 18.81 6.72
CA GLY A 188 58.15 20.20 7.20
C GLY A 188 57.83 20.28 8.68
N SER A 189 58.86 20.42 9.49
CA SER A 189 58.89 20.51 10.95
C SER A 189 58.24 21.77 11.54
N GLY A 190 57.70 21.67 12.78
CA GLY A 190 57.89 22.73 13.79
C GLY A 190 56.66 23.23 14.57
N SER A 191 56.54 22.74 15.81
CA SER A 191 56.31 23.50 17.06
C SER A 191 55.02 24.30 17.34
N SER A 192 54.32 23.86 18.39
CA SER A 192 53.76 24.61 19.54
C SER A 192 53.01 25.94 19.37
N GLY A 193 51.80 26.04 19.96
CA GLY A 193 51.23 27.34 20.32
C GLY A 193 49.75 27.34 20.75
N THR A 194 49.51 27.82 21.96
CA THR A 194 48.27 27.87 22.75
C THR A 194 47.22 28.91 22.26
N THR A 195 45.94 28.60 22.49
CA THR A 195 44.77 29.47 22.83
C THR A 195 44.66 30.91 22.28
N LYS A 196 43.55 31.21 21.57
CA LYS A 196 42.51 32.20 21.97
C LYS A 196 41.43 32.34 20.88
N GLY A 197 40.19 32.58 21.30
CA GLY A 197 39.04 32.75 20.43
C GLY A 197 38.98 34.11 19.73
N SER A 198 38.23 34.16 18.63
CA SER A 198 37.45 35.32 18.19
C SER A 198 36.47 34.88 17.11
N THR A 199 35.27 35.44 17.20
CA THR A 199 34.21 35.50 16.21
C THR A 199 34.72 35.86 14.81
N GLY A 200 34.16 35.20 13.80
CA GLY A 200 34.43 35.45 12.39
C GLY A 200 33.38 34.79 11.51
N ASN A 201 32.42 35.59 11.07
CA ASN A 201 31.44 35.26 10.04
C ASN A 201 32.18 34.85 8.75
N SER A 202 31.95 33.65 8.22
CA SER A 202 32.34 33.32 6.84
C SER A 202 31.24 32.53 6.15
N ASN A 203 30.62 33.18 5.17
CA ASN A 203 30.02 32.54 4.01
C ASN A 203 30.89 31.37 3.55
N ASN A 204 30.42 30.15 3.75
CA ASN A 204 30.88 29.02 2.95
C ASN A 204 29.80 28.71 1.92
N ASN A 205 29.98 29.36 0.78
CA ASN A 205 29.50 28.93 -0.51
C ASN A 205 30.19 27.59 -0.83
N GLY A 206 29.72 26.52 -0.19
CA GLY A 206 30.15 25.16 -0.43
C GLY A 206 29.31 24.58 -1.56
N ASN A 207 29.76 24.82 -2.79
CA ASN A 207 29.30 24.12 -3.99
C ASN A 207 29.64 22.63 -3.85
N SER A 208 28.88 21.91 -3.03
CA SER A 208 28.84 20.46 -3.07
C SER A 208 27.98 20.11 -4.27
N GLN A 209 28.59 20.06 -5.46
CA GLN A 209 28.01 19.28 -6.54
C GLN A 209 27.91 17.85 -6.03
N THR A 210 26.74 17.51 -5.50
CA THR A 210 26.35 16.13 -5.23
C THR A 210 26.45 15.40 -6.56
N THR A 211 27.47 14.56 -6.69
CA THR A 211 27.59 13.69 -7.87
C THR A 211 26.33 12.82 -7.92
N TRP A 212 25.55 13.00 -8.98
CA TRP A 212 24.36 12.18 -9.25
C TRP A 212 24.69 10.69 -9.18
N ASN A 213 23.73 9.87 -8.75
CA ASN A 213 23.91 8.43 -8.67
C ASN A 213 24.29 7.86 -10.04
N GLN A 214 25.53 7.40 -10.16
CA GLN A 214 26.09 6.90 -11.42
C GLN A 214 25.38 5.67 -11.98
N TYR A 215 24.59 4.95 -11.18
CA TYR A 215 23.87 3.75 -11.61
C TYR A 215 22.51 4.09 -12.25
N ILE A 216 21.92 5.23 -11.90
CA ILE A 216 20.64 5.66 -12.46
C ILE A 216 20.93 6.43 -13.75
N LYS A 217 20.68 5.78 -14.89
CA LYS A 217 20.88 6.33 -16.24
C LYS A 217 19.63 6.11 -17.09
N PRO A 218 19.44 6.84 -18.21
CA PRO A 218 18.42 6.51 -19.18
C PRO A 218 18.61 5.07 -19.66
N SER A 219 17.59 4.24 -19.48
CA SER A 219 17.61 2.84 -19.87
C SER A 219 16.22 2.25 -19.93
N SER A 220 16.07 1.19 -20.74
CA SER A 220 14.84 0.43 -20.88
C SER A 220 15.18 -1.01 -21.24
N GLY A 221 14.26 -1.93 -20.99
CA GLY A 221 14.41 -3.33 -21.34
C GLY A 221 13.13 -4.13 -21.14
N GLY A 222 13.12 -5.36 -21.64
CA GLY A 222 12.01 -6.30 -21.55
C GLY A 222 12.38 -7.58 -20.80
N ASP A 223 11.55 -8.60 -20.96
CA ASP A 223 11.79 -9.93 -20.40
C ASP A 223 13.17 -10.47 -20.78
N GLY A 224 13.97 -10.79 -19.77
CA GLY A 224 15.29 -11.35 -19.91
C GLY A 224 16.44 -10.34 -19.83
N ASP A 225 16.16 -9.05 -19.91
CA ASP A 225 17.18 -8.00 -19.82
C ASP A 225 17.66 -7.79 -18.37
N MET A 226 18.90 -7.32 -18.23
CA MET A 226 19.48 -6.98 -16.94
C MET A 226 19.08 -5.58 -16.52
N VAL A 227 18.58 -5.44 -15.29
CA VAL A 227 18.33 -4.17 -14.62
C VAL A 227 19.48 -3.88 -13.67
N THR A 228 19.91 -2.62 -13.60
CA THR A 228 20.80 -2.11 -12.54
C THR A 228 19.99 -1.24 -11.58
N THR A 229 20.07 -1.52 -10.28
CA THR A 229 19.40 -0.74 -9.22
C THR A 229 20.17 0.53 -8.89
N ASP A 230 19.54 1.40 -8.08
CA ASP A 230 20.20 2.57 -7.51
C ASP A 230 21.40 2.23 -6.60
N LEU A 231 21.48 0.99 -6.09
CA LEU A 231 22.63 0.48 -5.33
C LEU A 231 23.71 -0.15 -6.22
N GLY A 232 23.51 -0.18 -7.55
CA GLY A 232 24.43 -0.83 -8.50
C GLY A 232 24.32 -2.36 -8.52
N ALA A 233 23.37 -2.93 -7.78
CA ALA A 233 23.06 -4.36 -7.88
C ALA A 233 22.41 -4.63 -9.24
N GLN A 234 22.64 -5.82 -9.77
CA GLN A 234 22.07 -6.24 -11.05
C GLN A 234 21.18 -7.46 -10.87
N PHE A 235 20.00 -7.43 -11.48
CA PHE A 235 19.10 -8.58 -11.53
C PHE A 235 18.48 -8.71 -12.92
N LYS A 236 18.06 -9.94 -13.26
CA LYS A 236 17.39 -10.22 -14.52
C LYS A 236 15.91 -9.91 -14.39
N TYR A 237 15.38 -9.01 -15.23
CA TYR A 237 13.94 -8.78 -15.30
C TYR A 237 13.27 -9.97 -15.96
N VAL A 238 12.24 -10.53 -15.33
CA VAL A 238 11.49 -11.67 -15.86
C VAL A 238 10.03 -11.28 -15.92
N ASN A 239 9.44 -11.13 -17.10
CA ASN A 239 8.02 -10.81 -17.23
C ASN A 239 7.45 -11.53 -18.44
N LYS A 240 6.74 -12.62 -18.19
CA LYS A 240 6.17 -13.47 -19.25
C LYS A 240 4.87 -12.92 -19.85
N PHE A 241 4.47 -11.72 -19.43
CA PHE A 241 3.22 -11.08 -19.81
C PHE A 241 3.42 -9.88 -20.75
N GLY A 242 4.57 -9.79 -21.41
CA GLY A 242 4.87 -8.73 -22.38
C GLY A 242 5.11 -7.36 -21.74
N GLY A 243 5.36 -7.30 -20.43
CA GLY A 243 5.77 -6.08 -19.75
C GLY A 243 7.22 -5.69 -20.06
N HIS A 244 7.50 -4.39 -19.90
CA HIS A 244 8.83 -3.81 -20.08
C HIS A 244 9.06 -2.72 -19.04
N TRP A 245 10.32 -2.40 -18.78
CA TRP A 245 10.72 -1.33 -17.89
C TRP A 245 11.41 -0.19 -18.64
N ALA A 246 11.26 1.03 -18.15
CA ALA A 246 11.90 2.21 -18.72
C ALA A 246 12.14 3.29 -17.65
N GLN A 247 13.28 3.97 -17.71
CA GLN A 247 13.60 5.07 -16.81
C GLN A 247 14.41 6.14 -17.54
N ASN A 248 14.21 7.41 -17.17
CA ASN A 248 15.02 8.53 -17.63
C ASN A 248 15.23 9.53 -16.47
N PRO A 249 16.37 9.55 -15.78
CA PRO A 249 16.56 10.42 -14.62
C PRO A 249 16.58 11.92 -14.95
N TYR A 250 16.80 12.30 -16.21
CA TYR A 250 16.86 13.70 -16.65
C TYR A 250 15.48 14.25 -17.03
N ASP A 251 14.53 13.38 -17.36
CA ASP A 251 13.14 13.76 -17.64
C ASP A 251 12.24 12.60 -17.16
N PRO A 252 12.11 12.45 -15.83
CA PRO A 252 11.58 11.24 -15.21
C PRO A 252 10.14 10.92 -15.58
N TYR A 253 9.37 11.93 -15.99
CA TYR A 253 7.94 11.78 -16.26
C TYR A 253 7.64 11.59 -17.76
N SER A 254 8.65 11.72 -18.63
CA SER A 254 8.51 11.47 -20.07
C SER A 254 8.44 9.98 -20.45
N VAL A 255 8.82 9.09 -19.54
CA VAL A 255 8.90 7.65 -19.78
C VAL A 255 8.25 6.85 -18.65
N SER A 256 7.67 5.72 -19.00
CA SER A 256 7.19 4.72 -18.04
C SER A 256 7.39 3.33 -18.63
N GLY A 257 7.55 2.34 -17.75
CA GLY A 257 7.38 0.95 -18.15
C GLY A 257 5.91 0.59 -18.39
N LYS A 258 5.69 -0.67 -18.72
CA LYS A 258 4.36 -1.27 -18.85
C LYS A 258 4.36 -2.59 -18.10
N ALA A 259 3.49 -2.74 -17.11
CA ALA A 259 3.52 -3.90 -16.23
C ALA A 259 3.20 -5.20 -17.00
N GLN A 260 2.22 -5.18 -17.91
CA GLN A 260 1.84 -6.28 -18.79
C GLN A 260 1.28 -5.74 -20.11
N SER A 261 1.22 -6.54 -21.17
CA SER A 261 0.74 -6.11 -22.48
C SER A 261 -0.70 -5.59 -22.49
N TRP A 262 -1.54 -6.08 -21.57
CA TRP A 262 -2.95 -5.71 -21.40
C TRP A 262 -3.21 -4.61 -20.37
N THR A 263 -2.19 -4.15 -19.64
CA THR A 263 -2.30 -3.07 -18.66
C THR A 263 -1.81 -1.79 -19.32
N PRO A 264 -2.56 -0.68 -19.37
CA PRO A 264 -2.05 0.57 -19.91
C PRO A 264 -0.82 1.03 -19.11
N SER A 265 0.21 1.51 -19.81
CA SER A 265 1.35 2.17 -19.19
C SER A 265 0.89 3.42 -18.40
N LEU A 266 1.78 4.04 -17.63
CA LEU A 266 1.41 5.26 -16.89
C LEU A 266 1.28 6.50 -17.78
N LEU A 267 1.68 6.39 -19.06
CA LEU A 267 1.47 7.44 -20.06
C LEU A 267 0.16 7.24 -20.86
N GLU A 268 -0.52 6.12 -20.64
CA GLU A 268 -1.80 5.78 -21.25
C GLU A 268 -2.93 5.93 -20.22
N GLU A 269 -4.10 6.32 -20.69
CA GLU A 269 -5.27 6.53 -19.83
C GLU A 269 -5.72 5.22 -19.14
N TRP A 270 -5.99 5.31 -17.84
CA TRP A 270 -6.67 4.25 -17.10
C TRP A 270 -8.19 4.41 -17.18
N VAL A 271 -8.83 3.56 -17.97
CA VAL A 271 -10.30 3.48 -18.07
C VAL A 271 -10.88 2.49 -17.06
N TRP A 272 -11.59 3.01 -16.04
CA TRP A 272 -12.34 2.20 -15.08
C TRP A 272 -13.46 1.41 -15.76
N GLY A 273 -13.64 0.15 -15.33
CA GLY A 273 -14.66 -0.76 -15.88
C GLY A 273 -14.19 -1.54 -17.10
N THR A 274 -13.12 -1.07 -17.75
CA THR A 274 -12.36 -1.83 -18.76
C THR A 274 -11.09 -2.42 -18.15
N HIS A 275 -10.31 -1.61 -17.44
CA HIS A 275 -9.12 -2.08 -16.73
C HIS A 275 -9.45 -2.46 -15.29
N ILE A 276 -8.76 -3.49 -14.80
CA ILE A 276 -8.97 -4.08 -13.47
C ILE A 276 -7.72 -3.88 -12.62
N ALA A 277 -7.90 -3.30 -11.43
CA ALA A 277 -6.82 -3.15 -10.46
C ALA A 277 -6.52 -4.50 -9.79
N ARG A 278 -5.35 -5.07 -10.09
CA ARG A 278 -4.84 -6.30 -9.51
C ARG A 278 -3.59 -5.96 -8.72
N GLY A 279 -3.75 -5.86 -7.41
CA GLY A 279 -2.70 -5.36 -6.54
C GLY A 279 -2.37 -6.25 -5.36
N VAL A 280 -1.29 -5.83 -4.69
CA VAL A 280 -0.85 -6.32 -3.39
C VAL A 280 -0.59 -5.12 -2.49
N ASN A 281 -0.78 -5.31 -1.20
CA ASN A 281 -0.32 -4.35 -0.20
C ASN A 281 1.17 -4.50 0.04
N LEU A 282 1.86 -3.40 0.36
CA LEU A 282 3.22 -3.39 0.87
C LEU A 282 3.22 -3.20 2.40
N GLY A 283 2.38 -3.98 3.09
CA GLY A 283 2.24 -3.99 4.54
C GLY A 283 3.54 -4.40 5.24
N GLY A 284 3.74 -3.93 6.47
CA GLY A 284 4.98 -4.12 7.23
C GLY A 284 6.18 -3.31 6.74
N TRP A 285 6.05 -2.50 5.67
CA TRP A 285 7.16 -1.69 5.14
C TRP A 285 7.27 -0.33 5.82
N LEU A 286 6.46 0.66 5.40
CA LEU A 286 6.52 2.05 5.90
C LEU A 286 5.68 2.27 7.17
N VAL A 287 4.80 1.31 7.46
CA VAL A 287 4.14 1.09 8.74
C VAL A 287 4.39 -0.37 9.11
N THR A 288 5.00 -0.60 10.27
CA THR A 288 5.46 -1.93 10.70
C THR A 288 4.38 -2.67 11.48
N GLU A 289 4.31 -3.98 11.26
CA GLU A 289 3.38 -4.87 11.95
C GLU A 289 4.10 -6.13 12.44
N PRO A 290 3.94 -6.49 13.73
CA PRO A 290 4.67 -7.60 14.32
C PRO A 290 4.53 -8.93 13.58
N PHE A 291 3.35 -9.26 13.05
CA PHE A 291 3.15 -10.54 12.35
C PHE A 291 3.77 -10.57 10.95
N ILE A 292 3.93 -9.41 10.30
CA ILE A 292 4.52 -9.27 8.97
C ILE A 292 6.04 -9.22 9.06
N VAL A 293 6.59 -8.56 10.09
CA VAL A 293 8.05 -8.41 10.28
C VAL A 293 8.48 -8.91 11.66
N PRO A 294 8.19 -10.18 12.03
CA PRO A 294 8.42 -10.68 13.38
C PRO A 294 9.88 -10.54 13.82
N GLY A 295 10.83 -10.76 12.90
CA GLY A 295 12.26 -10.60 13.19
C GLY A 295 12.67 -9.19 13.63
N LEU A 296 11.92 -8.15 13.25
CA LEU A 296 12.17 -6.78 13.72
C LEU A 296 11.81 -6.63 15.21
N TYR A 297 10.74 -7.29 15.65
CA TYR A 297 10.15 -7.17 17.00
C TYR A 297 10.68 -8.19 18.01
N GLU A 298 11.10 -9.38 17.58
CA GLU A 298 11.52 -10.49 18.46
C GLU A 298 12.68 -10.11 19.40
N GLN A 299 13.62 -9.28 18.93
CA GLN A 299 14.74 -8.82 19.75
C GLN A 299 14.33 -7.84 20.87
N TYR A 300 13.13 -7.29 20.81
CA TYR A 300 12.57 -6.31 21.76
C TYR A 300 11.44 -6.89 22.62
N GLN A 301 11.31 -8.21 22.69
CA GLN A 301 10.28 -8.85 23.52
C GLN A 301 10.59 -8.81 25.03
N THR A 302 11.85 -8.55 25.40
CA THR A 302 12.30 -8.39 26.79
C THR A 302 12.68 -6.96 27.14
N SER A 303 12.46 -5.98 26.24
CA SER A 303 12.69 -4.57 26.51
C SER A 303 11.61 -3.98 27.42
N THR A 304 11.85 -2.78 27.94
CA THR A 304 10.84 -2.00 28.68
C THR A 304 10.77 -0.60 28.04
N PRO A 305 9.66 -0.26 27.36
CA PRO A 305 8.48 -1.09 27.11
C PRO A 305 8.76 -2.28 26.18
N GLN A 306 7.93 -3.32 26.27
CA GLN A 306 7.92 -4.42 25.30
C GLN A 306 7.40 -3.89 23.96
N ALA A 307 8.07 -4.24 22.85
CA ALA A 307 7.61 -3.83 21.53
C ALA A 307 6.40 -4.66 21.09
N VAL A 308 5.24 -4.01 20.97
CA VAL A 308 3.96 -4.59 20.53
C VAL A 308 3.37 -3.91 19.30
N ASP A 309 3.90 -2.73 18.96
CA ASP A 309 3.53 -1.87 17.83
C ASP A 309 4.73 -0.95 17.46
N GLU A 310 4.63 -0.17 16.40
CA GLU A 310 5.73 0.71 15.97
C GLU A 310 6.08 1.78 17.02
N TYR A 311 5.08 2.27 17.79
CA TYR A 311 5.30 3.22 18.87
C TYR A 311 6.25 2.67 19.92
N THR A 312 5.91 1.51 20.50
CA THR A 312 6.72 0.87 21.55
C THR A 312 8.01 0.27 21.01
N LEU A 313 8.02 -0.18 19.74
CA LEU A 313 9.24 -0.57 19.04
C LEU A 313 10.22 0.61 18.94
N SER A 314 9.72 1.80 18.57
CA SER A 314 10.56 2.98 18.43
C SER A 314 11.13 3.43 19.77
N GLN A 315 10.34 3.34 20.85
CA GLN A 315 10.82 3.55 22.22
C GLN A 315 11.90 2.55 22.62
N ALA A 316 11.70 1.26 22.31
CA ALA A 316 12.64 0.20 22.63
C ALA A 316 13.96 0.32 21.85
N MET A 317 13.92 0.81 20.60
CA MET A 317 15.12 1.10 19.81
C MET A 317 15.92 2.28 20.37
N GLY A 318 15.26 3.30 20.91
CA GLY A 318 15.91 4.45 21.51
C GLY A 318 16.91 5.12 20.55
N GLN A 319 18.19 5.15 20.92
CA GLN A 319 19.24 5.79 20.13
C GLN A 319 19.50 5.09 18.78
N ASP A 320 19.15 3.80 18.66
CA ASP A 320 19.36 3.02 17.43
C ASP A 320 18.18 3.15 16.44
N LEU A 321 17.12 3.89 16.79
CA LEU A 321 15.90 4.03 16.00
C LEU A 321 16.17 4.35 14.52
N ALA A 322 16.96 5.41 14.28
CA ALA A 322 17.26 5.85 12.92
C ALA A 322 17.94 4.76 12.10
N ALA A 323 18.99 4.14 12.66
CA ALA A 323 19.76 3.12 11.96
C ALA A 323 18.94 1.85 11.69
N LYS A 324 18.15 1.39 12.67
CA LYS A 324 17.37 0.15 12.59
C LYS A 324 16.16 0.28 11.66
N MET A 325 15.41 1.37 11.77
CA MET A 325 14.25 1.60 10.90
C MET A 325 14.67 1.95 9.47
N GLU A 326 15.75 2.70 9.27
CA GLU A 326 16.26 2.96 7.92
C GLU A 326 16.76 1.66 7.26
N GLU A 327 17.46 0.78 7.99
CA GLU A 327 17.86 -0.52 7.46
C GLU A 327 16.65 -1.39 7.08
N HIS A 328 15.59 -1.38 7.90
CA HIS A 328 14.33 -2.04 7.58
C HIS A 328 13.71 -1.48 6.30
N TYR A 329 13.51 -0.16 6.20
CA TYR A 329 12.93 0.46 5.02
C TYR A 329 13.76 0.22 3.75
N LYS A 330 15.09 0.15 3.88
CA LYS A 330 16.01 -0.10 2.78
C LYS A 330 16.01 -1.52 2.24
N THR A 331 15.78 -2.50 3.11
CA THR A 331 15.98 -3.92 2.77
C THR A 331 14.69 -4.72 2.71
N PHE A 332 13.63 -4.26 3.38
CA PHE A 332 12.39 -4.99 3.40
C PHE A 332 11.71 -4.93 2.05
N ILE A 333 11.38 -3.78 1.47
CA ILE A 333 10.88 -3.71 0.07
C ILE A 333 11.94 -3.05 -0.81
N THR A 334 12.27 -3.69 -1.92
CA THR A 334 13.30 -3.21 -2.86
C THR A 334 12.75 -3.07 -4.28
N GLU A 335 13.60 -2.58 -5.20
CA GLU A 335 13.25 -2.48 -6.62
C GLU A 335 12.88 -3.84 -7.23
N GLU A 336 13.58 -4.91 -6.82
CA GLU A 336 13.31 -6.28 -7.25
C GLU A 336 11.89 -6.74 -6.89
N ASP A 337 11.33 -6.25 -5.77
CA ASP A 337 9.95 -6.55 -5.41
C ASP A 337 8.97 -5.93 -6.41
N PHE A 338 9.17 -4.68 -6.82
CA PHE A 338 8.32 -4.04 -7.86
C PHE A 338 8.43 -4.75 -9.20
N ALA A 339 9.65 -5.15 -9.59
CA ALA A 339 9.85 -5.95 -10.78
C ALA A 339 9.07 -7.28 -10.69
N ALA A 340 9.19 -8.00 -9.57
CA ALA A 340 8.51 -9.27 -9.33
C ALA A 340 6.98 -9.14 -9.22
N ILE A 341 6.45 -8.03 -8.70
CA ILE A 341 5.02 -7.72 -8.69
C ILE A 341 4.50 -7.62 -10.13
N ALA A 342 5.20 -6.89 -11.01
CA ALA A 342 4.86 -6.85 -12.43
C ALA A 342 4.96 -8.25 -13.08
N SER A 343 5.99 -9.03 -12.73
CA SER A 343 6.17 -10.42 -13.18
C SER A 343 5.04 -11.36 -12.76
N ALA A 344 4.39 -11.09 -11.63
CA ALA A 344 3.26 -11.86 -11.12
C ALA A 344 1.92 -11.46 -11.79
N GLY A 345 1.96 -10.58 -12.81
CA GLY A 345 0.77 -10.14 -13.53
C GLY A 345 -0.03 -9.05 -12.80
N LEU A 346 0.54 -8.44 -11.76
CA LEU A 346 -0.07 -7.38 -10.97
C LEU A 346 0.30 -6.00 -11.51
N ASN A 347 -0.61 -5.04 -11.37
CA ASN A 347 -0.48 -3.70 -11.96
C ASN A 347 -0.65 -2.56 -10.94
N PHE A 348 -0.90 -2.90 -9.67
CA PHE A 348 -1.07 -1.96 -8.58
C PHE A 348 -0.31 -2.40 -7.33
N VAL A 349 0.07 -1.43 -6.50
CA VAL A 349 0.47 -1.64 -5.11
C VAL A 349 -0.30 -0.68 -4.20
N ARG A 350 -0.73 -1.14 -3.03
CA ARG A 350 -1.25 -0.28 -1.96
C ARG A 350 -0.16 -0.10 -0.90
N ILE A 351 0.16 1.15 -0.56
CA ILE A 351 1.27 1.50 0.31
C ILE A 351 0.73 2.20 1.57
N PRO A 352 0.72 1.49 2.70
CA PRO A 352 0.46 2.07 4.02
C PRO A 352 1.43 3.21 4.36
N LEU A 353 0.90 4.36 4.76
CA LEU A 353 1.66 5.51 5.25
C LEU A 353 1.18 5.93 6.63
N GLY A 354 2.12 6.09 7.55
CA GLY A 354 1.86 6.73 8.84
C GLY A 354 2.08 8.23 8.77
N PHE A 355 1.39 8.99 9.62
CA PHE A 355 1.50 10.45 9.67
C PHE A 355 2.94 10.95 9.90
N TRP A 356 3.80 10.13 10.53
CA TRP A 356 5.21 10.42 10.74
C TRP A 356 6.03 10.51 9.44
N ALA A 357 5.48 10.06 8.30
CA ALA A 357 6.06 10.36 6.99
C ALA A 357 6.08 11.88 6.70
N VAL A 358 5.12 12.62 7.26
CA VAL A 358 5.03 14.08 7.12
C VAL A 358 5.65 14.77 8.33
N ASP A 359 5.14 14.53 9.54
CA ASP A 359 5.66 15.17 10.73
C ASP A 359 5.31 14.43 12.03
N THR A 360 6.06 14.69 13.09
CA THR A 360 5.80 14.20 14.45
C THR A 360 5.79 15.37 15.43
N ILE A 361 5.06 15.25 16.53
CA ILE A 361 5.10 16.23 17.62
C ILE A 361 5.86 15.69 18.83
N GLU A 362 6.19 16.57 19.78
CA GLU A 362 6.84 16.19 21.02
C GLU A 362 6.10 15.04 21.73
N GLY A 363 6.85 14.03 22.17
CA GLY A 363 6.34 12.82 22.80
C GLY A 363 6.11 11.64 21.86
N GLU A 364 6.05 11.87 20.53
CA GLU A 364 5.92 10.77 19.56
C GLU A 364 7.29 10.15 19.26
N PRO A 365 7.46 8.82 19.46
CA PRO A 365 8.76 8.18 19.34
C PRO A 365 9.11 7.76 17.91
N TYR A 366 8.22 7.97 16.93
CA TYR A 366 8.43 7.55 15.54
C TYR A 366 9.62 8.25 14.90
N LEU A 367 10.20 7.62 13.87
CA LEU A 367 11.26 8.24 13.06
C LEU A 367 10.63 9.18 12.01
N PRO A 368 10.72 10.52 12.18
CA PRO A 368 10.02 11.45 11.31
C PRO A 368 10.66 11.51 9.91
N LYS A 369 9.83 11.59 8.87
CA LYS A 369 10.16 11.91 7.46
C LYS A 369 11.06 10.92 6.73
N VAL A 370 11.60 9.89 7.40
CA VAL A 370 12.47 8.90 6.74
C VAL A 370 11.65 7.95 5.85
N SER A 371 10.48 7.49 6.30
CA SER A 371 9.58 6.64 5.50
C SER A 371 9.16 7.32 4.19
N TRP A 372 9.00 8.64 4.19
CA TRP A 372 8.74 9.43 2.97
C TRP A 372 9.83 9.26 1.91
N THR A 373 11.10 9.21 2.31
CA THR A 373 12.23 9.01 1.38
C THR A 373 12.12 7.67 0.62
N TYR A 374 11.57 6.65 1.28
CA TYR A 374 11.34 5.34 0.68
C TYR A 374 10.04 5.28 -0.15
N PHE A 375 9.01 6.06 0.22
CA PHE A 375 7.86 6.27 -0.64
C PHE A 375 8.25 6.94 -1.97
N LEU A 376 9.18 7.89 -1.96
CA LEU A 376 9.74 8.47 -3.19
C LEU A 376 10.46 7.43 -4.07
N LYS A 377 11.17 6.47 -3.48
CA LYS A 377 11.74 5.34 -4.22
C LYS A 377 10.65 4.47 -4.83
N ALA A 378 9.58 4.19 -4.08
CA ALA A 378 8.42 3.46 -4.58
C ALA A 378 7.81 4.11 -5.81
N ILE A 379 7.63 5.45 -5.81
CA ILE A 379 7.15 6.20 -6.98
C ILE A 379 8.09 6.00 -8.19
N GLY A 380 9.41 6.03 -7.96
CA GLY A 380 10.40 5.77 -9.01
C GLY A 380 10.31 4.36 -9.59
N TRP A 381 10.27 3.34 -8.73
CA TRP A 381 10.16 1.93 -9.11
C TRP A 381 8.82 1.64 -9.80
N ALA A 382 7.71 2.15 -9.25
CA ALA A 382 6.38 2.02 -9.82
C ALA A 382 6.34 2.53 -11.26
N ARG A 383 6.87 3.73 -11.51
CA ARG A 383 6.98 4.29 -12.87
C ARG A 383 7.85 3.45 -13.78
N LYS A 384 9.00 2.99 -13.28
CA LYS A 384 9.94 2.17 -14.03
C LYS A 384 9.30 0.88 -14.54
N TYR A 385 8.42 0.25 -13.76
CA TYR A 385 7.76 -1.02 -14.11
C TYR A 385 6.31 -0.89 -14.57
N GLY A 386 5.78 0.34 -14.71
CA GLY A 386 4.39 0.57 -15.13
C GLY A 386 3.33 0.16 -14.10
N ILE A 387 3.67 0.22 -12.81
CA ILE A 387 2.80 -0.08 -11.67
C ILE A 387 2.19 1.23 -11.15
N ARG A 388 0.91 1.19 -10.75
CA ARG A 388 0.22 2.30 -10.08
C ARG A 388 0.21 2.12 -8.56
N ILE A 389 0.11 3.22 -7.83
CA ILE A 389 0.15 3.26 -6.37
C ILE A 389 -1.21 3.72 -5.83
N PHE A 390 -1.71 2.97 -4.85
CA PHE A 390 -2.75 3.39 -3.92
C PHE A 390 -2.06 3.83 -2.63
N ALA A 391 -1.92 5.14 -2.40
CA ALA A 391 -1.37 5.68 -1.17
C ALA A 391 -2.44 5.64 -0.08
N ASP A 392 -2.19 4.96 1.02
CA ASP A 392 -3.17 4.74 2.09
C ASP A 392 -2.72 5.37 3.40
N PHE A 393 -3.54 6.25 3.99
CA PHE A 393 -3.28 6.77 5.33
C PHE A 393 -3.66 5.75 6.38
N HIS A 394 -2.65 4.96 6.72
CA HIS A 394 -2.78 3.74 7.50
C HIS A 394 -2.73 3.98 9.01
N ALA A 395 -1.95 4.97 9.43
CA ALA A 395 -1.77 5.33 10.83
C ALA A 395 -1.95 6.83 11.04
N LEU A 396 -3.01 7.20 11.75
CA LEU A 396 -3.36 8.59 12.02
C LEU A 396 -3.01 8.99 13.47
N PRO A 397 -2.75 10.29 13.73
CA PRO A 397 -2.54 10.78 15.09
C PRO A 397 -3.66 10.37 16.05
N GLY A 398 -3.28 9.82 17.20
CA GLY A 398 -4.22 9.34 18.22
C GLY A 398 -4.80 7.94 17.98
N SER A 399 -4.47 7.28 16.86
CA SER A 399 -5.04 6.01 16.41
C SER A 399 -6.55 6.04 16.15
N GLN A 400 -6.93 5.59 14.96
CA GLN A 400 -8.31 5.48 14.50
C GLN A 400 -9.00 4.16 14.86
N ASN A 401 -8.25 3.16 15.36
CA ASN A 401 -8.80 1.84 15.66
C ASN A 401 -8.23 1.14 16.90
N GLY A 402 -7.14 1.65 17.46
CA GLY A 402 -6.50 1.09 18.65
C GLY A 402 -5.71 -0.20 18.40
N TRP A 403 -5.46 -0.56 17.13
CA TRP A 403 -4.70 -1.74 16.75
C TRP A 403 -3.26 -1.40 16.37
N ASN A 404 -2.36 -2.39 16.43
CA ASN A 404 -0.92 -2.20 16.24
C ASN A 404 -0.55 -1.54 14.88
N HIS A 405 -1.24 -1.91 13.81
CA HIS A 405 -1.04 -1.39 12.46
C HIS A 405 -1.49 0.08 12.29
N SER A 406 -2.22 0.66 13.25
CA SER A 406 -2.40 2.12 13.32
C SER A 406 -1.19 2.86 13.93
N GLY A 407 -0.08 2.15 14.14
CA GLY A 407 1.17 2.64 14.73
C GLY A 407 1.21 2.52 16.25
N LYS A 408 0.06 2.64 16.92
CA LYS A 408 -0.05 2.53 18.38
C LYS A 408 -1.33 1.80 18.81
N SER A 409 -1.15 0.69 19.51
CA SER A 409 -2.21 -0.08 20.12
C SER A 409 -2.77 0.63 21.36
N GLY A 410 -4.05 0.38 21.67
CA GLY A 410 -4.72 0.88 22.87
C GLY A 410 -6.00 1.65 22.53
N SER A 411 -6.13 2.86 23.07
CA SER A 411 -7.34 3.67 22.94
C SER A 411 -7.42 4.38 21.59
N VAL A 412 -8.63 4.44 21.03
CA VAL A 412 -8.95 5.32 19.89
C VAL A 412 -9.07 6.75 20.39
N ASN A 413 -8.22 7.65 19.89
CA ASN A 413 -8.27 9.10 20.18
C ASN A 413 -8.33 9.96 18.91
N TRP A 414 -8.39 9.33 17.74
CA TRP A 414 -8.70 10.03 16.51
C TRP A 414 -10.22 10.23 16.39
N MET A 415 -10.68 11.48 16.23
CA MET A 415 -12.12 11.82 16.22
C MET A 415 -12.91 11.27 17.41
N TYR A 416 -12.24 11.06 18.55
CA TYR A 416 -12.82 10.53 19.78
C TYR A 416 -11.99 10.99 20.97
N GLY A 417 -12.61 11.25 22.13
CA GLY A 417 -11.90 11.76 23.30
C GLY A 417 -11.51 13.24 23.20
N VAL A 418 -10.86 13.76 24.24
CA VAL A 418 -10.56 15.19 24.36
C VAL A 418 -9.66 15.69 23.22
N MET A 419 -8.72 14.85 22.75
CA MET A 419 -7.82 15.20 21.64
C MET A 419 -8.39 14.93 20.25
N GLY A 420 -9.64 14.44 20.14
CA GLY A 420 -10.23 13.97 18.89
C GLY A 420 -10.15 14.98 17.74
N ILE A 421 -10.49 16.25 18.01
CA ILE A 421 -10.49 17.31 16.99
C ILE A 421 -9.06 17.72 16.60
N ALA A 422 -8.17 17.92 17.57
CA ALA A 422 -6.77 18.26 17.28
C ALA A 422 -6.07 17.15 16.46
N ASN A 423 -6.31 15.88 16.81
CA ASN A 423 -5.79 14.73 16.06
C ASN A 423 -6.33 14.68 14.63
N ALA A 424 -7.60 15.00 14.42
CA ALA A 424 -8.20 15.09 13.10
C ALA A 424 -7.62 16.26 12.27
N GLN A 425 -7.36 17.41 12.88
CA GLN A 425 -6.71 18.54 12.20
C GLN A 425 -5.28 18.18 11.74
N ARG A 426 -4.51 17.45 12.56
CA ARG A 426 -3.21 16.89 12.13
C ARG A 426 -3.35 15.89 10.97
N SER A 427 -4.41 15.09 11.00
CA SER A 427 -4.71 14.16 9.91
C SER A 427 -5.00 14.90 8.61
N LEU A 428 -5.79 15.99 8.67
CA LEU A 428 -6.04 16.86 7.52
C LEU A 428 -4.77 17.53 6.99
N GLU A 429 -3.83 17.91 7.87
CA GLU A 429 -2.51 18.43 7.44
C GLU A 429 -1.72 17.39 6.66
N THR A 430 -1.71 16.15 7.14
CA THR A 430 -1.04 15.01 6.48
C THR A 430 -1.66 14.76 5.10
N ILE A 431 -3.00 14.71 5.03
CA ILE A 431 -3.76 14.55 3.79
C ILE A 431 -3.43 15.67 2.80
N ARG A 432 -3.50 16.93 3.23
CA ARG A 432 -3.19 18.10 2.41
C ARG A 432 -1.77 18.02 1.85
N THR A 433 -0.79 17.84 2.73
CA THR A 433 0.64 17.84 2.38
C THR A 433 0.98 16.75 1.38
N ILE A 434 0.46 15.54 1.57
CA ILE A 434 0.69 14.44 0.62
C ILE A 434 -0.09 14.65 -0.67
N THR A 435 -1.31 15.19 -0.61
CA THR A 435 -2.10 15.54 -1.82
C THR A 435 -1.36 16.53 -2.69
N GLU A 436 -0.83 17.60 -2.09
CA GLU A 436 -0.01 18.61 -2.77
C GLU A 436 1.16 17.97 -3.50
N PHE A 437 1.83 17.01 -2.89
CA PHE A 437 2.92 16.30 -3.53
C PHE A 437 2.44 15.38 -4.68
N ILE A 438 1.46 14.52 -4.43
CA ILE A 438 1.07 13.49 -5.40
C ILE A 438 0.29 14.04 -6.60
N SER A 439 -0.23 15.26 -6.48
CA SER A 439 -1.02 15.91 -7.52
C SER A 439 -0.18 16.73 -8.51
N GLN A 440 1.15 16.70 -8.37
CA GLN A 440 2.06 17.28 -9.34
C GLN A 440 2.02 16.53 -10.67
N ASP A 441 2.28 17.25 -11.76
CA ASP A 441 2.39 16.69 -13.11
C ASP A 441 3.41 15.54 -13.15
N GLY A 442 3.04 14.41 -13.75
CA GLY A 442 3.89 13.22 -13.84
C GLY A 442 3.95 12.34 -12.59
N ILE A 443 3.46 12.81 -11.44
CA ILE A 443 3.26 12.01 -10.22
C ILE A 443 1.84 11.45 -10.15
N THR A 444 0.84 12.25 -10.57
CA THR A 444 -0.58 11.91 -10.48
C THR A 444 -0.92 10.59 -11.19
N GLU A 445 -0.26 10.29 -12.31
CA GLU A 445 -0.44 9.07 -13.08
C GLU A 445 0.11 7.83 -12.36
N VAL A 446 1.09 8.03 -11.47
CA VAL A 446 1.73 6.97 -10.69
C VAL A 446 0.99 6.73 -9.38
N VAL A 447 0.47 7.77 -8.74
CA VAL A 447 -0.31 7.69 -7.49
C VAL A 447 -1.76 8.12 -7.73
N PRO A 448 -2.55 7.35 -8.51
CA PRO A 448 -3.90 7.76 -8.88
C PRO A 448 -4.94 7.53 -7.77
N LEU A 449 -4.63 6.79 -6.70
CA LEU A 449 -5.57 6.47 -5.62
C LEU A 449 -5.04 6.93 -4.25
N LEU A 450 -5.93 7.50 -3.44
CA LEU A 450 -5.63 8.01 -2.10
C LEU A 450 -6.66 7.52 -1.07
N GLY A 451 -6.22 6.84 -0.01
CA GLY A 451 -7.05 6.33 1.07
C GLY A 451 -7.00 7.30 2.24
N LEU A 452 -8.17 7.79 2.69
CA LEU A 452 -8.20 8.87 3.69
C LEU A 452 -7.91 8.39 5.11
N VAL A 453 -8.44 7.22 5.47
CA VAL A 453 -8.33 6.63 6.81
C VAL A 453 -8.48 5.13 6.67
N ASN A 454 -7.43 4.38 6.96
CA ASN A 454 -7.49 2.92 7.02
C ASN A 454 -8.28 2.44 8.24
N GLU A 455 -9.17 1.45 8.07
CA GLU A 455 -9.72 0.64 9.15
C GLU A 455 -10.23 1.39 10.38
N VAL A 456 -10.93 2.52 10.19
CA VAL A 456 -11.52 3.27 11.31
C VAL A 456 -12.52 2.42 12.10
N MET A 457 -12.42 2.45 13.43
CA MET A 457 -13.34 1.73 14.31
C MET A 457 -14.67 2.50 14.44
N ALA A 458 -15.56 2.37 13.45
CA ALA A 458 -16.81 3.13 13.39
C ALA A 458 -17.73 2.90 14.60
N LYS A 459 -17.68 1.71 15.23
CA LYS A 459 -18.41 1.42 16.48
C LYS A 459 -18.00 2.35 17.64
N THR A 460 -16.77 2.85 17.62
CA THR A 460 -16.24 3.77 18.62
C THR A 460 -16.42 5.23 18.19
N VAL A 461 -16.00 5.56 16.96
CA VAL A 461 -16.00 6.95 16.46
C VAL A 461 -17.41 7.44 16.10
N GLY A 462 -18.27 6.56 15.59
CA GLY A 462 -19.57 6.90 15.03
C GLY A 462 -19.50 7.25 13.55
N ARG A 463 -20.45 6.73 12.76
CA ARG A 463 -20.50 6.98 11.31
C ARG A 463 -20.73 8.46 10.98
N ASP A 464 -21.60 9.14 11.70
CA ASP A 464 -21.94 10.56 11.46
C ASP A 464 -20.76 11.51 11.68
N VAL A 465 -19.87 11.13 12.61
CA VAL A 465 -18.60 11.81 12.91
C VAL A 465 -17.60 11.56 11.77
N MET A 466 -17.51 10.31 11.31
CA MET A 466 -16.68 9.93 10.16
C MET A 466 -17.09 10.65 8.88
N GLU A 467 -18.40 10.73 8.59
CA GLU A 467 -18.94 11.42 7.41
C GLU A 467 -18.50 12.90 7.35
N LYS A 468 -18.48 13.59 8.51
CA LYS A 468 -18.01 14.98 8.61
C LYS A 468 -16.51 15.10 8.35
N PHE A 469 -15.71 14.20 8.91
CA PHE A 469 -14.28 14.16 8.62
C PHE A 469 -14.02 13.88 7.14
N TYR A 470 -14.68 12.87 6.55
CA TYR A 470 -14.52 12.51 5.15
C TYR A 470 -14.94 13.64 4.21
N TYR A 471 -15.97 14.42 4.55
CA TYR A 471 -16.31 15.62 3.80
C TYR A 471 -15.22 16.71 3.88
N GLN A 472 -14.67 16.97 5.07
CA GLN A 472 -13.55 17.92 5.20
C GLN A 472 -12.31 17.46 4.43
N ALA A 473 -11.95 16.19 4.54
CA ALA A 473 -10.83 15.61 3.81
C ALA A 473 -11.05 15.61 2.29
N TYR A 474 -12.26 15.30 1.82
CA TYR A 474 -12.64 15.46 0.41
C TYR A 474 -12.42 16.90 -0.07
N LYS A 475 -12.90 17.88 0.70
CA LYS A 475 -12.71 19.30 0.39
C LYS A 475 -11.22 19.66 0.36
N THR A 476 -10.45 19.25 1.37
CA THR A 476 -9.00 19.45 1.41
C THR A 476 -8.32 18.93 0.15
N VAL A 477 -8.66 17.72 -0.30
CA VAL A 477 -8.08 17.13 -1.52
C VAL A 477 -8.50 17.91 -2.77
N ARG A 478 -9.78 18.28 -2.89
CA ARG A 478 -10.31 18.95 -4.08
C ARG A 478 -9.97 20.44 -4.15
N ASP A 479 -9.72 21.09 -3.02
CA ASP A 479 -9.20 22.46 -2.97
C ASP A 479 -7.77 22.53 -3.56
N VAL A 480 -6.98 21.45 -3.41
CA VAL A 480 -5.66 21.32 -4.06
C VAL A 480 -5.81 20.95 -5.54
N THR A 481 -6.64 19.96 -5.83
CA THR A 481 -6.59 19.25 -7.12
C THR A 481 -7.54 19.79 -8.17
N GLY A 482 -8.60 20.48 -7.75
CA GLY A 482 -9.75 20.78 -8.59
C GLY A 482 -10.63 19.55 -8.84
N TYR A 483 -11.50 19.64 -9.84
CA TYR A 483 -12.50 18.63 -10.15
C TYR A 483 -12.37 18.04 -11.55
N GLY A 484 -12.83 16.81 -11.70
CA GLY A 484 -12.99 16.12 -12.99
C GLY A 484 -11.82 15.20 -13.35
N THR A 485 -11.96 14.48 -14.46
CA THR A 485 -10.95 13.52 -14.94
C THR A 485 -9.56 14.17 -15.07
N GLY A 486 -8.55 13.49 -14.54
CA GLY A 486 -7.15 13.95 -14.56
C GLY A 486 -6.78 14.99 -13.49
N LYS A 487 -7.70 15.41 -12.62
CA LYS A 487 -7.44 16.41 -11.57
C LYS A 487 -7.11 15.77 -10.21
N GLY A 488 -5.91 15.22 -10.04
CA GLY A 488 -5.49 14.55 -8.80
C GLY A 488 -6.11 13.15 -8.58
N PRO A 489 -6.01 12.57 -7.37
CA PRO A 489 -6.37 11.16 -7.15
C PRO A 489 -7.88 10.92 -7.00
N THR A 490 -8.29 9.68 -7.26
CA THR A 490 -9.55 9.11 -6.73
C THR A 490 -9.39 8.84 -5.24
N ILE A 491 -10.36 9.32 -4.46
CA ILE A 491 -10.38 9.23 -3.00
C ILE A 491 -11.10 7.95 -2.58
N PHE A 492 -10.51 7.16 -1.68
CA PHE A 492 -11.11 5.97 -1.11
C PHE A 492 -11.40 6.14 0.37
N LEU A 493 -12.60 5.70 0.77
CA LEU A 493 -13.08 5.71 2.14
C LEU A 493 -13.16 4.26 2.64
N HIS A 494 -12.42 3.91 3.69
CA HIS A 494 -12.64 2.62 4.35
C HIS A 494 -14.05 2.57 4.95
N GLU A 495 -14.72 1.44 4.77
CA GLU A 495 -16.15 1.30 5.12
C GLU A 495 -16.44 1.28 6.64
N GLY A 496 -15.41 1.16 7.47
CA GLY A 496 -15.49 1.30 8.92
C GLY A 496 -16.07 0.08 9.65
N PHE A 497 -16.04 -1.10 9.03
CA PHE A 497 -16.64 -2.34 9.51
C PHE A 497 -18.18 -2.31 9.59
N LEU A 498 -18.81 -1.45 8.79
CA LEU A 498 -20.27 -1.32 8.65
C LEU A 498 -20.81 -2.04 7.38
N GLY A 499 -19.93 -2.41 6.46
CA GLY A 499 -20.22 -2.88 5.11
C GLY A 499 -20.38 -1.74 4.11
N VAL A 500 -19.99 -1.97 2.85
CA VAL A 500 -20.06 -0.97 1.76
C VAL A 500 -21.48 -0.44 1.52
N ALA A 501 -22.51 -1.27 1.71
CA ALA A 501 -23.90 -0.87 1.55
C ALA A 501 -24.33 0.22 2.55
N ALA A 502 -23.69 0.31 3.73
CA ALA A 502 -24.00 1.35 4.69
C ALA A 502 -23.71 2.76 4.14
N TRP A 503 -22.77 2.88 3.19
CA TRP A 503 -22.32 4.14 2.62
C TRP A 503 -23.11 4.59 1.39
N GLU A 504 -24.11 3.81 0.97
CA GLU A 504 -24.97 4.19 -0.16
C GLU A 504 -25.58 5.59 0.06
N GLY A 505 -25.46 6.44 -0.96
CA GLY A 505 -25.95 7.81 -0.95
C GLY A 505 -25.05 8.85 -0.25
N PHE A 506 -24.01 8.44 0.48
CA PHE A 506 -23.05 9.39 1.06
C PHE A 506 -22.31 10.15 -0.04
N LEU A 507 -22.35 11.49 0.03
CA LEU A 507 -21.74 12.40 -0.96
C LEU A 507 -22.06 12.04 -2.43
N ASN A 508 -23.29 11.57 -2.68
CA ASN A 508 -23.73 11.28 -4.04
C ASN A 508 -23.52 12.49 -4.97
N GLY A 509 -22.89 12.26 -6.13
CA GLY A 509 -22.51 13.28 -7.10
C GLY A 509 -21.14 13.93 -6.88
N ALA A 510 -20.43 13.62 -5.79
CA ALA A 510 -19.08 14.11 -5.53
C ALA A 510 -18.04 13.51 -6.51
N ASP A 511 -16.96 14.26 -6.76
CA ASP A 511 -15.95 13.89 -7.74
C ASP A 511 -14.98 12.83 -7.23
N ARG A 512 -14.98 11.66 -7.90
CA ARG A 512 -14.05 10.54 -7.75
C ARG A 512 -13.86 10.12 -6.30
N ILE A 513 -14.96 9.66 -5.70
CA ILE A 513 -14.97 8.97 -4.41
C ILE A 513 -15.31 7.50 -4.67
N GLY A 514 -14.58 6.60 -4.00
CA GLY A 514 -14.83 5.17 -3.94
C GLY A 514 -14.82 4.65 -2.49
N LEU A 515 -15.21 3.39 -2.32
CA LEU A 515 -15.15 2.70 -1.02
C LEU A 515 -14.07 1.63 -1.04
N ASP A 516 -13.46 1.46 0.13
CA ASP A 516 -12.48 0.42 0.40
C ASP A 516 -13.06 -0.57 1.41
N GLN A 517 -13.11 -1.85 1.04
CA GLN A 517 -13.61 -2.94 1.88
C GLN A 517 -12.51 -3.96 2.17
N HIS A 518 -12.49 -4.44 3.41
CA HIS A 518 -11.45 -5.34 3.92
C HIS A 518 -12.04 -6.71 4.35
N PRO A 519 -12.53 -7.53 3.40
CA PRO A 519 -13.14 -8.81 3.72
C PRO A 519 -12.12 -9.84 4.22
N TYR A 520 -12.23 -10.21 5.50
CA TYR A 520 -11.48 -11.30 6.12
C TYR A 520 -12.39 -12.32 6.78
N LEU A 521 -12.12 -13.61 6.56
CA LEU A 521 -12.73 -14.69 7.36
C LEU A 521 -11.93 -15.00 8.63
N ALA A 522 -10.64 -14.67 8.64
CA ALA A 522 -9.70 -14.99 9.71
C ALA A 522 -10.16 -14.57 11.11
N PHE A 523 -10.82 -13.41 11.21
CA PHE A 523 -11.22 -12.79 12.47
C PHE A 523 -12.71 -13.01 12.81
N GLY A 524 -13.38 -13.90 12.08
CA GLY A 524 -14.73 -14.35 12.39
C GLY A 524 -14.77 -15.36 13.54
N GLY A 525 -15.86 -16.12 13.61
CA GLY A 525 -15.94 -17.27 14.52
C GLY A 525 -14.92 -18.36 14.17
N VAL A 526 -14.73 -19.33 15.07
CA VAL A 526 -13.83 -20.46 14.84
C VAL A 526 -14.27 -21.22 13.58
N ASN A 527 -13.40 -21.26 12.58
CA ASN A 527 -13.65 -21.91 11.30
C ASN A 527 -12.67 -23.05 11.07
N THR A 528 -13.20 -24.27 11.01
CA THR A 528 -12.45 -25.51 10.79
C THR A 528 -12.71 -26.14 9.42
N ALA A 529 -13.60 -25.54 8.60
CA ALA A 529 -13.89 -26.06 7.27
C ALA A 529 -12.73 -25.75 6.31
N PRO A 530 -12.44 -26.64 5.34
CA PRO A 530 -11.32 -26.46 4.42
C PRO A 530 -11.53 -25.26 3.48
N HIS A 531 -10.43 -24.69 2.99
CA HIS A 531 -10.46 -23.57 2.03
C HIS A 531 -11.32 -23.81 0.79
N SER A 532 -11.37 -25.03 0.27
CA SER A 532 -12.20 -25.38 -0.90
C SER A 532 -13.70 -25.25 -0.62
N GLU A 533 -14.13 -25.47 0.62
CA GLU A 533 -15.51 -25.20 1.03
C GLU A 533 -15.73 -23.70 1.22
N GLN A 534 -14.77 -23.04 1.87
CA GLN A 534 -14.83 -21.59 2.11
C GLN A 534 -14.75 -20.75 0.85
N ALA A 535 -14.27 -21.29 -0.28
CA ALA A 535 -14.26 -20.61 -1.57
C ALA A 535 -15.66 -20.16 -2.03
N LYS A 536 -16.71 -20.77 -1.50
CA LYS A 536 -18.10 -20.36 -1.76
C LYS A 536 -18.47 -19.04 -1.07
N THR A 537 -17.84 -18.76 0.08
CA THR A 537 -18.15 -17.59 0.89
C THR A 537 -17.85 -16.29 0.13
N PRO A 538 -16.65 -16.12 -0.47
CA PRO A 538 -16.39 -14.93 -1.26
C PRO A 538 -17.30 -14.76 -2.47
N CYS A 539 -17.65 -15.85 -3.14
CA CYS A 539 -18.57 -15.77 -4.25
C CYS A 539 -19.98 -15.33 -3.85
N THR A 540 -20.38 -15.57 -2.59
CA THR A 540 -21.70 -15.19 -2.08
C THR A 540 -21.79 -13.71 -1.74
N TRP A 541 -20.75 -13.10 -1.16
CA TRP A 541 -20.76 -11.65 -0.88
C TRP A 541 -20.48 -10.78 -2.12
N GLY A 542 -20.02 -11.38 -3.23
CA GLY A 542 -19.59 -10.64 -4.43
C GLY A 542 -20.72 -9.83 -5.06
N GLY A 543 -21.97 -10.28 -4.91
CA GLY A 543 -23.16 -9.53 -5.32
C GLY A 543 -23.23 -8.13 -4.68
N GLY A 544 -22.98 -8.02 -3.36
CA GLY A 544 -23.01 -6.72 -2.67
C GLY A 544 -21.90 -5.78 -3.13
N THR A 545 -20.75 -6.32 -3.58
CA THR A 545 -19.69 -5.53 -4.21
C THR A 545 -20.15 -5.00 -5.58
N ASN A 546 -20.80 -5.83 -6.40
CA ASN A 546 -21.34 -5.41 -7.70
C ASN A 546 -22.45 -4.36 -7.59
N ASP A 547 -23.37 -4.55 -6.64
CA ASP A 547 -24.46 -3.62 -6.37
C ASP A 547 -23.89 -2.27 -5.93
N SER A 548 -22.91 -2.28 -5.01
CA SER A 548 -22.23 -1.06 -4.57
C SER A 548 -21.44 -0.40 -5.68
N MET A 549 -20.84 -1.17 -6.59
CA MET A 549 -20.17 -0.61 -7.76
C MET A 549 -21.13 0.12 -8.71
N THR A 550 -22.36 -0.37 -8.81
CA THR A 550 -23.43 0.23 -9.61
C THR A 550 -23.99 1.49 -8.94
N ASN A 551 -24.26 1.43 -7.63
CA ASN A 551 -25.00 2.47 -6.92
C ASN A 551 -24.11 3.58 -6.36
N PHE A 552 -22.92 3.24 -5.86
CA PHE A 552 -21.99 4.19 -5.24
C PHE A 552 -20.90 4.66 -6.21
N GLY A 553 -20.17 3.72 -6.82
CA GLY A 553 -19.03 4.04 -7.66
C GLY A 553 -17.90 3.01 -7.55
N LEU A 554 -16.65 3.45 -7.46
CA LEU A 554 -15.53 2.51 -7.38
C LEU A 554 -15.51 1.80 -6.04
N ILE A 555 -15.44 0.47 -6.03
CA ILE A 555 -15.24 -0.35 -4.83
C ILE A 555 -13.94 -1.12 -4.99
N MET A 556 -13.09 -1.07 -3.96
CA MET A 556 -11.85 -1.82 -3.88
C MET A 556 -11.95 -2.86 -2.77
N GLY A 557 -11.57 -4.10 -3.06
CA GLY A 557 -11.13 -5.01 -2.00
C GLY A 557 -9.70 -4.64 -1.60
N GLY A 558 -9.52 -3.51 -0.91
CA GLY A 558 -8.20 -2.95 -0.59
C GLY A 558 -7.40 -3.80 0.37
N GLU A 559 -8.05 -4.71 1.10
CA GLU A 559 -7.38 -5.77 1.80
C GLU A 559 -8.19 -7.08 1.83
N TRP A 560 -7.50 -8.20 1.65
CA TRP A 560 -8.01 -9.56 1.85
C TRP A 560 -6.82 -10.53 1.88
N SER A 561 -7.02 -11.75 2.40
CA SER A 561 -5.97 -12.77 2.43
C SER A 561 -6.53 -14.18 2.25
N ASN A 562 -5.67 -15.18 2.22
CA ASN A 562 -6.09 -16.58 2.16
C ASN A 562 -6.46 -17.17 3.53
N ALA A 563 -6.40 -16.37 4.60
CA ALA A 563 -6.65 -16.86 5.95
C ALA A 563 -8.14 -17.02 6.24
N ILE A 564 -8.53 -18.25 6.57
CA ILE A 564 -9.90 -18.62 6.97
C ILE A 564 -10.08 -18.71 8.48
N ASN A 565 -8.99 -18.58 9.24
CA ASN A 565 -8.91 -18.53 10.70
C ASN A 565 -7.75 -17.62 11.11
N ASP A 566 -7.61 -17.38 12.41
CA ASP A 566 -6.60 -16.47 12.98
C ASP A 566 -5.26 -17.15 13.31
N CYS A 567 -4.94 -18.27 12.66
CA CYS A 567 -3.62 -18.87 12.80
C CYS A 567 -2.52 -18.02 12.12
N GLY A 568 -1.57 -17.59 12.93
CA GLY A 568 -0.36 -16.88 12.50
C GLY A 568 0.38 -16.34 13.71
N LEU A 569 1.71 -16.29 13.64
CA LEU A 569 2.52 -15.72 14.72
C LEU A 569 2.16 -14.24 14.88
N TRP A 570 1.65 -13.86 16.06
CA TRP A 570 1.28 -12.48 16.40
C TRP A 570 0.25 -11.82 15.49
N LEU A 571 -0.53 -12.62 14.74
CA LEU A 571 -1.58 -12.09 13.87
C LEU A 571 -2.60 -11.25 14.66
N ASN A 572 -3.01 -11.71 15.84
CA ASN A 572 -3.88 -10.97 16.77
C ASN A 572 -3.10 -10.05 17.73
N GLY A 573 -1.85 -9.70 17.40
CA GLY A 573 -0.96 -8.90 18.23
C GLY A 573 0.06 -9.72 19.03
N VAL A 574 1.11 -9.04 19.51
CA VAL A 574 2.18 -9.66 20.28
C VAL A 574 1.63 -10.25 21.59
N GLY A 575 2.04 -11.48 21.90
CA GLY A 575 1.60 -12.19 23.12
C GLY A 575 0.18 -12.76 23.06
N SER A 576 -0.55 -12.56 21.95
CA SER A 576 -1.89 -13.14 21.77
C SER A 576 -1.83 -14.66 21.55
N THR A 577 -2.95 -15.33 21.84
CA THR A 577 -3.19 -16.73 21.44
C THR A 577 -4.32 -16.75 20.42
N PRO A 578 -4.17 -17.39 19.26
CA PRO A 578 -5.25 -17.52 18.27
C PRO A 578 -6.51 -18.12 18.88
N SER A 579 -7.67 -17.56 18.54
CA SER A 579 -9.00 -18.05 18.88
C SER A 579 -9.20 -19.48 18.39
N TYR A 580 -8.65 -19.81 17.22
CA TYR A 580 -8.62 -21.17 16.70
C TYR A 580 -7.94 -22.16 17.66
N SER A 581 -6.82 -21.75 18.27
CA SER A 581 -6.08 -22.53 19.27
C SER A 581 -6.81 -22.59 20.61
N LEU A 582 -7.43 -21.49 21.04
CA LEU A 582 -8.25 -21.45 22.27
C LEU A 582 -9.45 -22.41 22.20
N ALA A 583 -9.96 -22.68 21.00
CA ALA A 583 -10.99 -23.68 20.75
C ALA A 583 -10.48 -25.14 20.73
N GLY A 584 -9.19 -25.37 20.99
CA GLY A 584 -8.59 -26.70 21.07
C GLY A 584 -8.03 -27.24 19.74
N ASN A 585 -8.00 -26.42 18.69
CA ASN A 585 -7.42 -26.80 17.40
C ASN A 585 -5.91 -26.47 17.33
N ASN A 586 -5.20 -27.05 16.36
CA ASN A 586 -3.78 -26.80 16.15
C ASN A 586 -3.52 -25.87 14.96
N CYS A 587 -2.75 -24.80 15.16
CA CYS A 587 -2.35 -23.88 14.10
C CYS A 587 -1.15 -24.34 13.26
N ASP A 588 -0.45 -25.42 13.64
CA ASP A 588 0.73 -25.91 12.89
C ASP A 588 0.38 -26.20 11.41
N GLU A 589 -0.81 -26.75 11.15
CA GLU A 589 -1.29 -27.02 9.78
C GLU A 589 -1.37 -25.74 8.93
N TYR A 590 -1.63 -24.58 9.53
CA TYR A 590 -1.79 -23.31 8.82
C TYR A 590 -0.53 -22.44 8.79
N ASP A 591 0.44 -22.68 9.67
CA ASP A 591 1.69 -21.90 9.76
C ASP A 591 2.88 -22.61 9.10
N GLU A 592 2.94 -23.95 9.17
CA GLU A 592 4.04 -24.75 8.62
C GLU A 592 3.84 -25.07 7.13
N TRP A 593 3.82 -24.06 6.27
CA TRP A 593 3.56 -24.21 4.82
C TRP A 593 4.47 -25.20 4.07
N MET A 594 5.64 -25.53 4.62
CA MET A 594 6.59 -26.52 4.09
C MET A 594 6.02 -27.94 4.16
N ASN A 595 5.03 -28.16 5.02
CA ASN A 595 4.34 -29.43 5.22
C ASN A 595 2.99 -29.48 4.46
N TRP A 596 2.58 -28.41 3.78
CA TRP A 596 1.32 -28.39 3.03
C TRP A 596 1.34 -29.38 1.87
N SER A 597 0.33 -30.25 1.85
CA SER A 597 0.08 -31.15 0.73
C SER A 597 -0.37 -30.37 -0.50
N ASP A 598 -0.23 -30.98 -1.67
CA ASP A 598 -0.73 -30.39 -2.92
C ASP A 598 -2.25 -30.13 -2.86
N ASP A 599 -3.00 -30.96 -2.13
CA ASP A 599 -4.45 -30.77 -1.98
C ASP A 599 -4.80 -29.60 -1.05
N PHE A 600 -4.03 -29.38 0.02
CA PHE A 600 -4.17 -28.18 0.85
C PHE A 600 -3.90 -26.92 0.00
N LYS A 601 -2.80 -26.92 -0.77
CA LYS A 601 -2.45 -25.81 -1.68
C LYS A 601 -3.53 -25.56 -2.74
N LYS A 602 -4.12 -26.61 -3.31
CA LYS A 602 -5.26 -26.49 -4.25
C LYS A 602 -6.49 -25.90 -3.56
N GLY A 603 -6.76 -26.28 -2.31
CA GLY A 603 -7.83 -25.68 -1.50
C GLY A 603 -7.61 -24.18 -1.30
N VAL A 604 -6.40 -23.79 -0.88
CA VAL A 604 -6.04 -22.37 -0.74
C VAL A 604 -6.18 -21.64 -2.08
N LEU A 605 -5.67 -22.22 -3.17
CA LEU A 605 -5.80 -21.64 -4.52
C LEU A 605 -7.27 -21.47 -4.93
N SER A 606 -8.14 -22.43 -4.64
CA SER A 606 -9.58 -22.32 -4.88
C SER A 606 -10.18 -21.11 -4.16
N TYR A 607 -9.83 -20.91 -2.89
CA TYR A 607 -10.25 -19.75 -2.11
C TYR A 607 -9.66 -18.44 -2.64
N THR A 608 -8.40 -18.43 -3.07
CA THR A 608 -7.75 -17.28 -3.72
C THR A 608 -8.51 -16.85 -4.99
N MET A 609 -8.83 -17.81 -5.86
CA MET A 609 -9.50 -17.55 -7.13
C MET A 609 -10.92 -17.01 -6.92
N ALA A 610 -11.63 -17.53 -5.91
CA ALA A 610 -12.94 -17.01 -5.52
C ALA A 610 -12.90 -15.56 -5.02
N ASN A 611 -11.92 -15.20 -4.18
CA ASN A 611 -11.77 -13.82 -3.73
C ASN A 611 -11.42 -12.87 -4.88
N MET A 612 -10.46 -13.26 -5.74
CA MET A 612 -10.06 -12.43 -6.89
C MET A 612 -11.22 -12.20 -7.87
N ASP A 613 -12.06 -13.22 -8.12
CA ASP A 613 -13.24 -13.09 -8.97
C ASP A 613 -14.34 -12.24 -8.32
N ALA A 614 -14.62 -12.46 -7.03
CA ALA A 614 -15.67 -11.75 -6.31
C ALA A 614 -15.36 -10.26 -6.15
N LEU A 615 -14.11 -9.92 -5.83
CA LEU A 615 -13.68 -8.54 -5.57
C LEU A 615 -13.39 -7.75 -6.85
N GLN A 616 -12.95 -8.42 -7.91
CA GLN A 616 -12.52 -7.84 -9.20
C GLN A 616 -11.33 -6.88 -9.06
N ASN A 617 -11.55 -5.71 -8.47
CA ASN A 617 -10.50 -4.77 -8.09
C ASN A 617 -10.03 -5.11 -6.68
N PHE A 618 -8.80 -5.60 -6.55
CA PHE A 618 -8.34 -6.18 -5.29
C PHE A 618 -6.89 -5.84 -4.97
N PHE A 619 -6.59 -5.88 -3.68
CA PHE A 619 -5.25 -5.72 -3.13
C PHE A 619 -5.03 -6.76 -2.03
N PHE A 620 -4.24 -7.80 -2.32
CA PHE A 620 -3.98 -8.86 -1.35
C PHE A 620 -3.09 -8.35 -0.20
N TRP A 621 -3.45 -8.65 1.05
CA TRP A 621 -2.67 -8.37 2.25
C TRP A 621 -1.83 -9.61 2.63
N THR A 622 -0.51 -9.63 2.42
CA THR A 622 0.40 -8.60 1.87
C THR A 622 1.36 -9.23 0.83
N TRP A 623 2.17 -8.42 0.13
CA TRP A 623 3.17 -8.90 -0.83
C TRP A 623 4.11 -9.94 -0.20
N LYS A 624 4.68 -9.62 0.97
CA LYS A 624 5.57 -10.55 1.68
C LYS A 624 5.63 -10.37 3.18
N ILE A 625 6.06 -11.44 3.84
CA ILE A 625 6.29 -11.52 5.28
C ILE A 625 7.76 -11.85 5.53
N GLY A 626 8.37 -11.16 6.48
CA GLY A 626 9.75 -11.37 6.90
C GLY A 626 9.93 -12.64 7.71
N ASN A 627 11.15 -13.16 7.71
CA ASN A 627 11.47 -14.33 8.52
C ASN A 627 11.38 -14.02 10.02
N SER A 628 10.81 -14.94 10.78
CA SER A 628 11.02 -15.00 12.23
C SER A 628 12.47 -15.40 12.50
N THR A 629 13.17 -14.66 13.35
CA THR A 629 14.50 -15.01 13.88
C THR A 629 14.44 -16.21 14.83
N VAL A 630 13.26 -16.51 15.41
CA VAL A 630 13.05 -17.67 16.27
C VAL A 630 12.73 -18.93 15.46
N LYS A 631 11.82 -18.86 14.48
CA LYS A 631 11.40 -20.02 13.67
C LYS A 631 12.27 -20.26 12.43
N GLY A 632 12.95 -19.23 11.92
CA GLY A 632 13.86 -19.33 10.78
C GLY A 632 13.18 -19.35 9.39
N TYR A 633 11.88 -19.07 9.33
CA TYR A 633 11.09 -19.00 8.09
C TYR A 633 10.01 -17.90 8.21
N PRO A 634 9.37 -17.47 7.10
CA PRO A 634 8.32 -16.47 7.16
C PRO A 634 7.03 -17.12 7.66
N THR A 635 6.50 -16.61 8.77
CA THR A 635 5.27 -17.09 9.41
C THR A 635 4.03 -16.59 8.68
N SER A 636 2.84 -17.07 9.07
CA SER A 636 1.57 -16.59 8.54
C SER A 636 1.46 -16.70 6.99
N PRO A 637 1.76 -17.86 6.39
CA PRO A 637 1.88 -18.03 4.93
C PRO A 637 0.61 -17.72 4.12
N GLN A 638 -0.56 -17.77 4.76
CA GLN A 638 -1.85 -17.39 4.17
C GLN A 638 -1.95 -15.88 3.88
N TRP A 639 -1.03 -15.09 4.42
CA TRP A 639 -0.93 -13.63 4.27
C TRP A 639 0.28 -13.21 3.41
N HIS A 640 0.94 -14.17 2.74
CA HIS A 640 2.19 -13.92 2.00
C HIS A 640 2.01 -14.21 0.51
N TYR A 641 1.69 -13.18 -0.29
CA TYR A 641 1.42 -13.32 -1.73
C TYR A 641 2.59 -13.95 -2.48
N ARG A 642 3.78 -13.36 -2.34
CA ARG A 642 4.98 -13.80 -3.07
C ARG A 642 5.32 -15.26 -2.81
N LEU A 643 5.29 -15.69 -1.55
CA LEU A 643 5.52 -17.08 -1.17
C LEU A 643 4.48 -17.99 -1.82
N GLY A 644 3.20 -17.62 -1.77
CA GLY A 644 2.16 -18.42 -2.42
C GLY A 644 2.24 -18.49 -3.92
N TRP A 645 2.67 -17.40 -4.56
CA TRP A 645 2.98 -17.38 -5.97
C TRP A 645 4.17 -18.28 -6.29
N GLU A 646 5.25 -18.24 -5.51
CA GLU A 646 6.42 -19.11 -5.69
C GLU A 646 6.10 -20.60 -5.47
N GLN A 647 5.30 -20.90 -4.43
CA GLN A 647 5.06 -22.26 -3.92
C GLN A 647 3.76 -22.94 -4.40
N GLY A 648 2.91 -22.21 -5.14
CA GLY A 648 1.82 -22.79 -5.94
C GLY A 648 0.40 -22.72 -5.35
N TRP A 649 0.14 -21.86 -4.37
CA TRP A 649 -1.22 -21.60 -3.88
C TRP A 649 -1.78 -20.22 -4.27
N MET A 650 -1.05 -19.47 -5.10
CA MET A 650 -1.56 -18.32 -5.83
C MET A 650 -1.51 -18.60 -7.33
N PRO A 651 -2.43 -18.04 -8.15
CA PRO A 651 -2.38 -18.24 -9.59
C PRO A 651 -1.11 -17.62 -10.18
N LYS A 652 -0.52 -18.29 -11.17
CA LYS A 652 0.62 -17.73 -11.93
C LYS A 652 0.21 -16.58 -12.83
N ASP A 653 -1.03 -16.61 -13.34
CA ASP A 653 -1.69 -15.54 -14.06
C ASP A 653 -2.99 -15.17 -13.32
N PRO A 654 -3.10 -13.99 -12.71
CA PRO A 654 -4.25 -13.61 -11.91
C PRO A 654 -5.54 -13.42 -12.73
N ARG A 655 -5.45 -13.35 -14.07
CA ARG A 655 -6.64 -13.29 -14.95
C ARG A 655 -7.43 -14.59 -14.94
N ALA A 656 -6.78 -15.72 -14.59
CA ALA A 656 -7.44 -17.01 -14.52
C ALA A 656 -8.57 -17.06 -13.47
N ALA A 657 -8.60 -16.12 -12.52
CA ALA A 657 -9.68 -16.00 -11.54
C ALA A 657 -11.01 -15.57 -12.17
N GLY A 658 -11.00 -14.86 -13.31
CA GLY A 658 -12.22 -14.35 -13.92
C GLY A 658 -13.22 -15.46 -14.24
N GLY A 659 -14.42 -15.38 -13.66
CA GLY A 659 -15.49 -16.37 -13.80
C GLY A 659 -15.38 -17.59 -12.90
N TYR A 660 -14.43 -17.62 -11.95
CA TYR A 660 -14.24 -18.74 -11.03
C TYR A 660 -15.50 -19.02 -10.18
N CYS A 661 -16.18 -17.99 -9.67
CA CYS A 661 -17.39 -18.16 -8.87
C CYS A 661 -18.50 -18.90 -9.62
N LYS A 662 -18.66 -18.62 -10.92
CA LYS A 662 -19.61 -19.33 -11.78
C LYS A 662 -19.33 -20.83 -11.82
N THR A 663 -18.06 -21.25 -11.74
CA THR A 663 -17.68 -22.67 -11.70
C THR A 663 -18.11 -23.37 -10.41
N LEU A 664 -18.27 -22.62 -9.33
CA LEU A 664 -18.80 -23.11 -8.05
C LEU A 664 -20.34 -23.13 -8.01
N GLY A 665 -21.01 -22.79 -9.11
CA GLY A 665 -22.46 -22.64 -9.16
C GLY A 665 -22.98 -21.41 -8.42
N ILE A 666 -22.10 -20.46 -8.07
CA ILE A 666 -22.44 -19.23 -7.35
C ILE A 666 -22.19 -18.06 -8.29
N GLY A 667 -23.25 -17.34 -8.62
CA GLY A 667 -23.14 -16.17 -9.50
C GLY A 667 -24.40 -15.32 -9.47
N GLY A 668 -24.18 -14.01 -9.51
CA GLY A 668 -25.17 -12.99 -9.86
C GLY A 668 -24.73 -12.26 -11.12
N ASN A 669 -25.44 -11.21 -11.52
CA ASN A 669 -25.00 -10.35 -12.63
C ASN A 669 -23.60 -9.81 -12.30
N GLN A 670 -22.60 -10.18 -13.11
CA GLN A 670 -21.30 -9.53 -13.10
C GLN A 670 -21.52 -8.03 -13.30
N PHE A 671 -20.78 -7.20 -12.58
CA PHE A 671 -20.87 -5.77 -12.76
C PHE A 671 -20.60 -5.42 -14.23
N ALA A 672 -21.48 -4.63 -14.84
CA ALA A 672 -21.48 -4.37 -16.29
C ALA A 672 -20.31 -3.46 -16.75
N GLY A 673 -19.37 -3.13 -15.87
CA GLY A 673 -18.23 -2.26 -16.18
C GLY A 673 -18.60 -0.79 -16.37
N THR A 674 -19.81 -0.38 -15.98
CA THR A 674 -20.28 1.01 -16.16
C THR A 674 -20.46 1.68 -14.81
N TYR A 675 -19.67 2.73 -14.55
CA TYR A 675 -19.73 3.51 -13.32
C TYR A 675 -20.53 4.81 -13.50
N PRO A 676 -21.11 5.36 -12.43
CA PRO A 676 -21.61 6.73 -12.42
C PRO A 676 -20.52 7.72 -12.85
N ALA A 677 -20.90 8.76 -13.60
CA ALA A 677 -19.94 9.78 -14.09
C ALA A 677 -19.15 10.45 -12.94
N SER A 678 -19.77 10.61 -11.77
CA SER A 678 -19.14 11.12 -10.56
C SER A 678 -17.98 10.26 -10.09
N ALA A 679 -18.06 8.93 -10.22
CA ALA A 679 -17.03 8.00 -9.77
C ALA A 679 -15.73 8.10 -10.60
N THR A 680 -15.81 8.54 -11.86
CA THR A 680 -14.67 8.68 -12.77
C THR A 680 -14.29 10.14 -13.08
N GLY A 681 -15.06 11.10 -12.55
CA GLY A 681 -14.86 12.54 -12.79
C GLY A 681 -15.32 13.00 -14.19
N SER A 682 -16.09 12.16 -14.90
CA SER A 682 -16.52 12.39 -16.29
C SER A 682 -17.78 13.27 -16.37
N PHE A 683 -17.75 14.44 -15.72
CA PHE A 683 -18.90 15.36 -15.69
C PHE A 683 -19.10 16.08 -17.02
N ALA A 684 -20.36 16.18 -17.47
CA ALA A 684 -20.70 16.88 -18.72
C ALA A 684 -20.32 18.38 -18.70
N ASN A 685 -20.34 19.03 -17.53
CA ASN A 685 -20.02 20.46 -17.37
C ASN A 685 -18.71 20.70 -16.58
N GLY A 686 -17.92 19.65 -16.32
CA GLY A 686 -16.64 19.75 -15.60
C GLY A 686 -16.72 19.99 -14.08
N THR A 687 -17.91 20.18 -13.50
CA THR A 687 -18.09 20.41 -12.06
C THR A 687 -19.04 19.37 -11.44
N PRO A 688 -18.71 18.78 -10.28
CA PRO A 688 -19.62 17.91 -9.55
C PRO A 688 -20.81 18.69 -9.00
N THR A 689 -21.96 18.03 -8.91
CA THR A 689 -23.13 18.55 -8.19
C THR A 689 -23.45 17.60 -7.05
N ILE A 690 -23.05 17.99 -5.84
CA ILE A 690 -23.45 17.31 -4.61
C ILE A 690 -24.79 17.91 -4.17
N ALA A 691 -25.73 17.05 -3.77
CA ALA A 691 -27.04 17.51 -3.28
C ALA A 691 -26.88 18.49 -2.09
N ALA A 692 -27.60 19.62 -2.12
CA ALA A 692 -27.50 20.65 -1.09
C ALA A 692 -27.82 20.11 0.33
N THR A 693 -28.72 19.13 0.42
CA THR A 693 -29.03 18.43 1.68
C THR A 693 -27.83 17.65 2.22
N GLN A 694 -27.07 16.96 1.36
CA GLN A 694 -25.83 16.27 1.75
C GLN A 694 -24.78 17.27 2.23
N LEU A 695 -24.59 18.39 1.51
CA LEU A 695 -23.66 19.43 1.95
C LEU A 695 -24.05 19.97 3.33
N ALA A 696 -25.32 20.33 3.53
CA ALA A 696 -25.80 20.85 4.81
C ALA A 696 -25.59 19.86 5.99
N SER A 697 -25.70 18.55 5.75
CA SER A 697 -25.49 17.51 6.76
C SER A 697 -24.02 17.32 7.19
N HIS A 698 -23.07 17.67 6.32
CA HIS A 698 -21.65 17.33 6.48
C HIS A 698 -20.72 18.54 6.62
N THR A 699 -21.19 19.75 6.28
CA THR A 699 -20.37 20.98 6.35
C THR A 699 -20.06 21.45 7.77
N LEU A 700 -20.85 21.06 8.77
CA LEU A 700 -20.64 21.49 10.15
C LEU A 700 -19.38 20.83 10.72
N TRP A 701 -18.36 21.66 10.96
CA TRP A 701 -17.06 21.25 11.48
C TRP A 701 -16.56 22.20 12.57
N PRO A 702 -16.07 21.69 13.72
CA PRO A 702 -16.08 20.30 14.16
C PRO A 702 -17.50 19.69 14.29
N PRO A 703 -17.64 18.36 14.39
CA PRO A 703 -18.94 17.74 14.65
C PRO A 703 -19.57 18.28 15.94
N PRO A 704 -20.90 18.51 15.98
CA PRO A 704 -21.56 19.07 17.17
C PRO A 704 -21.53 18.12 18.38
N THR A 705 -21.34 16.83 18.17
CA THR A 705 -21.18 15.84 19.25
C THR A 705 -19.98 14.96 18.94
N LEU A 706 -19.29 14.51 19.99
CA LEU A 706 -18.14 13.61 19.86
C LEU A 706 -18.14 12.59 21.00
N GLY A 707 -17.68 11.37 20.74
CA GLY A 707 -17.54 10.36 21.79
C GLY A 707 -16.45 10.71 22.81
N PRO A 708 -16.51 10.19 24.06
CA PRO A 708 -17.48 9.22 24.55
C PRO A 708 -18.90 9.76 24.78
N SER A 709 -19.07 11.03 25.16
CA SER A 709 -20.38 11.66 25.41
C SER A 709 -20.31 13.21 25.42
N PHE A 710 -19.48 13.83 24.59
CA PHE A 710 -19.34 15.28 24.57
C PHE A 710 -20.50 15.94 23.83
N ALA A 711 -21.24 16.79 24.54
CA ALA A 711 -22.29 17.63 23.99
C ALA A 711 -21.70 18.87 23.27
N VAL A 712 -22.54 19.61 22.55
CA VAL A 712 -22.16 20.76 21.72
C VAL A 712 -21.32 21.79 22.45
N ASP A 713 -21.72 22.14 23.67
CA ASP A 713 -21.01 23.08 24.53
C ASP A 713 -19.62 22.55 24.90
N GLN A 714 -19.50 21.27 25.22
CA GLN A 714 -18.22 20.63 25.55
C GLN A 714 -17.30 20.47 24.35
N VAL A 715 -17.82 20.10 23.18
CA VAL A 715 -17.02 19.96 21.95
C VAL A 715 -16.35 21.29 21.59
N SER A 716 -17.05 22.41 21.80
CA SER A 716 -16.50 23.75 21.55
C SER A 716 -15.30 24.11 22.45
N LEU A 717 -15.13 23.41 23.58
CA LEU A 717 -14.03 23.61 24.53
C LEU A 717 -12.85 22.67 24.29
N LEU A 718 -12.99 21.67 23.41
CA LEU A 718 -11.93 20.70 23.17
C LEU A 718 -10.69 21.36 22.54
N PRO A 719 -9.48 20.86 22.83
CA PRO A 719 -8.27 21.29 22.17
C PRO A 719 -8.41 21.26 20.64
N THR A 720 -8.11 22.40 20.02
CA THR A 720 -8.01 22.57 18.58
C THR A 720 -6.63 23.12 18.22
N LEU A 721 -6.23 22.92 16.98
CA LEU A 721 -5.05 23.51 16.37
C LEU A 721 -5.42 24.80 15.62
N THR A 722 -4.40 25.55 15.20
CA THR A 722 -4.54 26.76 14.39
C THR A 722 -3.67 26.68 13.13
N GLN A 723 -4.12 27.26 12.02
CA GLN A 723 -3.42 27.27 10.73
C GLN A 723 -2.43 28.45 10.62
N THR A 724 -1.56 28.59 11.62
CA THR A 724 -0.50 29.61 11.66
C THR A 724 0.90 29.01 11.55
N GLY A 725 1.01 27.68 11.42
CA GLY A 725 2.26 26.98 11.20
C GLY A 725 2.87 27.30 9.84
N SER A 726 4.18 27.05 9.70
CA SER A 726 4.83 27.11 8.40
C SER A 726 4.31 25.99 7.50
N ILE A 727 4.08 26.29 6.21
CA ILE A 727 3.65 25.30 5.22
C ILE A 727 4.64 24.12 5.22
N VAL A 728 4.11 22.89 5.29
CA VAL A 728 4.93 21.68 5.25
C VAL A 728 5.05 21.24 3.80
N VAL A 729 6.16 21.57 3.16
CA VAL A 729 6.48 21.07 1.82
C VAL A 729 7.35 19.82 1.94
N LEU A 730 6.89 18.72 1.37
CA LEU A 730 7.65 17.47 1.38
C LEU A 730 8.82 17.52 0.40
N PRO A 731 9.99 16.96 0.76
CA PRO A 731 11.13 16.96 -0.14
C PRO A 731 10.83 16.11 -1.38
N THR A 732 11.33 16.57 -2.52
CA THR A 732 11.28 15.85 -3.79
C THR A 732 12.43 14.83 -3.90
N PRO A 733 12.33 13.84 -4.79
CA PRO A 733 13.45 12.94 -5.05
C PRO A 733 14.68 13.74 -5.48
N SER A 734 15.87 13.22 -5.16
CA SER A 734 17.09 13.75 -5.77
C SER A 734 17.08 13.48 -7.27
N HIS A 735 17.50 14.45 -8.07
CA HIS A 735 17.63 14.35 -9.52
C HIS A 735 19.00 14.87 -10.00
N PRO A 736 19.47 14.49 -11.20
CA PRO A 736 20.58 15.18 -11.85
C PRO A 736 20.32 16.69 -11.90
N SER A 737 21.37 17.52 -11.80
CA SER A 737 21.25 18.98 -11.77
C SER A 737 20.62 19.60 -13.03
N ASN A 738 20.65 18.87 -14.14
CA ASN A 738 20.05 19.25 -15.42
C ASN A 738 18.72 18.54 -15.70
N ALA A 739 18.10 17.92 -14.69
CA ALA A 739 16.78 17.32 -14.85
C ALA A 739 15.72 18.39 -15.07
N THR A 740 14.76 18.09 -15.95
CA THR A 740 13.62 18.93 -16.27
C THR A 740 12.33 18.28 -15.79
N ASN A 741 11.26 19.08 -15.69
CA ASN A 741 9.93 18.61 -15.26
C ASN A 741 9.97 17.95 -13.87
N ILE A 742 10.85 18.43 -12.99
CA ILE A 742 10.88 18.03 -11.58
C ILE A 742 10.00 19.02 -10.83
N GLY A 743 8.91 18.53 -10.22
CA GLY A 743 8.05 19.36 -9.39
C GLY A 743 8.78 19.85 -8.14
N ASP A 744 8.18 20.80 -7.40
CA ASP A 744 8.74 21.41 -6.19
C ASP A 744 8.18 20.83 -4.88
N GLY A 745 7.27 19.85 -4.98
CA GLY A 745 6.58 19.24 -3.86
C GLY A 745 5.22 19.87 -3.54
N TRP A 746 4.77 20.87 -4.31
CA TRP A 746 3.57 21.65 -3.99
C TRP A 746 2.75 21.99 -5.25
N ALA A 747 1.71 21.21 -5.54
CA ALA A 747 0.93 21.34 -6.78
C ALA A 747 0.12 22.64 -6.88
N ASN A 748 -0.48 23.11 -5.78
CA ASN A 748 -1.31 24.30 -5.76
C ASN A 748 -0.55 25.51 -5.19
N ALA A 749 0.12 26.25 -6.07
CA ALA A 749 0.83 27.47 -5.69
C ALA A 749 -0.08 28.59 -5.11
N GLN A 750 -1.41 28.49 -5.26
CA GLN A 750 -2.35 29.42 -4.64
C GLN A 750 -2.71 29.02 -3.21
N ASP A 751 -2.40 27.80 -2.79
CA ASP A 751 -2.58 27.39 -1.41
C ASP A 751 -1.46 27.96 -0.53
N THR A 752 -1.75 29.08 0.11
CA THR A 752 -0.84 29.76 1.04
C THR A 752 -1.26 29.60 2.51
N VAL A 753 -2.17 28.66 2.82
CA VAL A 753 -2.70 28.48 4.18
C VAL A 753 -1.63 27.86 5.08
N GLY A 754 -1.42 28.42 6.28
CA GLY A 754 -0.45 27.89 7.23
C GLY A 754 -0.79 26.46 7.67
N ALA A 755 0.23 25.67 8.02
CA ALA A 755 0.02 24.33 8.53
C ALA A 755 -0.67 24.34 9.90
N TRP A 756 -1.41 23.27 10.21
CA TRP A 756 -1.97 23.09 11.55
C TRP A 756 -0.88 22.95 12.60
N THR A 757 -0.89 23.83 13.60
CA THR A 757 0.04 23.80 14.74
C THR A 757 -0.69 24.04 16.06
N ARG A 758 -0.06 23.64 17.17
CA ARG A 758 -0.60 23.88 18.52
C ARG A 758 -0.69 25.39 18.79
N VAL A 759 -1.78 25.80 19.43
CA VAL A 759 -1.96 27.19 19.87
C VAL A 759 -0.97 27.47 21.01
N GLN A 760 -0.13 28.50 20.84
CA GLN A 760 0.91 28.80 21.82
C GLN A 760 0.32 29.16 23.19
N GLY A 761 0.81 28.50 24.24
CA GLY A 761 0.35 28.69 25.61
C GLY A 761 -0.91 27.90 25.98
N CYS A 762 -1.39 27.02 25.09
CA CYS A 762 -2.44 26.06 25.39
C CYS A 762 -1.85 24.72 25.83
N GLU A 763 -2.54 24.07 26.76
CA GLU A 763 -2.23 22.70 27.18
C GLU A 763 -2.97 21.70 26.31
N TYR A 764 -2.27 20.63 25.93
CA TYR A 764 -2.82 19.51 25.18
C TYR A 764 -2.52 18.23 25.98
N PRO A 765 -3.53 17.44 26.37
CA PRO A 765 -3.28 16.13 26.96
C PRO A 765 -2.62 15.18 25.95
N ASP A 766 -2.16 14.02 26.45
CA ASP A 766 -1.54 12.99 25.61
C ASP A 766 -2.48 12.60 24.46
N GLN A 767 -2.03 12.72 23.21
CA GLN A 767 -2.89 12.45 22.05
C GLN A 767 -3.36 11.00 21.92
N TYR A 768 -2.74 10.06 22.63
CA TYR A 768 -3.08 8.63 22.65
C TYR A 768 -3.74 8.17 23.96
N ASP A 769 -3.85 9.04 24.96
CA ASP A 769 -4.50 8.77 26.25
C ASP A 769 -5.34 9.97 26.73
N ALA A 770 -6.25 10.43 25.87
CA ALA A 770 -7.10 11.60 26.11
C ALA A 770 -8.60 11.28 26.20
N VAL A 771 -8.99 10.01 26.16
CA VAL A 771 -10.41 9.62 26.28
C VAL A 771 -11.00 10.06 27.63
N ASN A 772 -10.23 9.87 28.71
CA ASN A 772 -10.63 10.21 30.09
C ASN A 772 -9.94 11.48 30.61
N ALA A 773 -9.28 12.24 29.73
CA ALA A 773 -8.67 13.52 30.12
C ALA A 773 -9.75 14.51 30.54
N THR A 774 -9.38 15.45 31.42
CA THR A 774 -10.31 16.50 31.87
C THR A 774 -10.65 17.43 30.70
N VAL A 775 -11.94 17.60 30.46
CA VAL A 775 -12.44 18.56 29.46
C VAL A 775 -12.08 19.98 29.93
N PRO A 776 -11.47 20.82 29.07
CA PRO A 776 -11.23 22.22 29.42
C PRO A 776 -12.51 22.95 29.80
N THR A 777 -12.43 23.86 30.76
CA THR A 777 -13.58 24.68 31.20
C THR A 777 -13.75 25.97 30.38
N ALA A 778 -12.78 26.29 29.53
CA ALA A 778 -12.79 27.44 28.65
C ALA A 778 -11.99 27.16 27.37
N VAL A 779 -12.36 27.80 26.27
CA VAL A 779 -11.59 27.75 25.02
C VAL A 779 -10.22 28.36 25.24
N CYS A 780 -9.16 27.61 24.96
CA CYS A 780 -7.83 28.17 25.00
C CYS A 780 -7.56 28.99 23.73
N THR A 781 -7.38 30.31 23.90
CA THR A 781 -7.09 31.25 22.80
C THR A 781 -5.60 31.62 22.70
N GLY A 782 -4.76 30.96 23.49
CA GLY A 782 -3.35 31.31 23.67
C GLY A 782 -3.15 32.54 24.55
N SER A 783 -1.94 32.75 25.06
CA SER A 783 -1.63 33.96 25.83
C SER A 783 -1.45 35.16 24.90
N PRO A 784 -2.05 36.34 25.16
CA PRO A 784 -1.57 37.57 24.53
C PRO A 784 -0.14 37.77 25.03
N GLY A 785 0.82 37.72 24.10
CA GLY A 785 2.25 37.67 24.43
C GLY A 785 2.59 38.65 25.54
N ARG A 786 2.95 38.14 26.72
CA ARG A 786 3.68 38.97 27.69
C ARG A 786 4.92 39.44 26.95
N LYS A 787 5.02 40.76 26.72
CA LYS A 787 6.30 41.39 26.44
C LYS A 787 7.28 40.81 27.44
N ARG A 788 8.35 40.23 26.91
CA ARG A 788 9.48 39.71 27.68
C ARG A 788 9.96 40.87 28.56
N ASP A 789 9.56 40.89 29.83
CA ASP A 789 10.23 41.75 30.80
C ASP A 789 11.66 41.26 30.85
N LEU A 790 12.55 42.11 30.37
CA LEU A 790 13.99 41.94 30.47
C LEU A 790 14.32 41.84 31.96
N PHE A 791 14.55 40.61 32.44
CA PHE A 791 15.17 40.43 33.75
C PHE A 791 16.56 41.09 33.71
N PRO A 792 16.90 41.94 34.70
CA PRO A 792 18.22 42.53 34.78
C PRO A 792 19.27 41.43 35.00
N SER A 793 20.39 41.55 34.29
CA SER A 793 21.53 40.64 34.40
C SER A 793 21.97 40.47 35.87
N PRO A 794 22.32 39.25 36.32
CA PRO A 794 22.94 39.08 37.62
C PRO A 794 24.33 39.73 37.60
N THR A 795 24.50 40.76 38.41
CA THR A 795 25.83 41.26 38.80
C THR A 795 26.56 40.16 39.55
N GLY A 796 27.77 39.84 39.10
CA GLY A 796 28.60 38.82 39.70
C GLY A 796 29.05 39.15 41.13
N VAL A 797 29.19 38.09 41.92
CA VAL A 797 30.27 37.83 42.88
C VAL A 797 30.54 36.33 42.83
#